data_AF-A0A8I3A4N3-F1
#
_entry.id   AF-A0A8I3A4N3-F1
#
_cell.length_a   1.000
_cell.length_b   1.000
_cell.length_c   1.000
_cell.angle_alpha   90.00
_cell.angle_beta   90.00
_cell.angle_gamma   90.00
#
_symmetry.space_group_name_H-M   'P 1'
#
loop_
_entity.id
_entity.type
_entity.pdbx_description
1 polymer ?
#
loop_
_entity_poly.entity_id
_entity_poly.type
_entity_poly.pdbx_seq_one_letter_code
_entity_poly.pdbx_strand_id
1 'polypeptide(L)'
;MEEMCKTSLMERFQTYFIFVNQDRIAYIGHFFDRGRENERQRIMHLTLEQFRNLHRHFRHAWSDWVNNAPQEWKEDGFLVNNTPVAITLHYGQNQMLRQRLDDDSMNQERHNWELDHDYTNILTFTFSLASHVTFSHVTGWRNVPPEEIVARYGRLFTAPPGDRNRTEIDDLANFPFMQDAGSNVVPIYTKEGYVVFRREPRPGHSDLGGALLNLSLTPQLFLPPNDEEDFVIRAAPCSLYPLAFSKTLGNMQASDGLIYSFKEPLKMINEPLQAHLEDEDDSQDDGDSLFEEDDHPDRHRRVGAPVLRGLRCQGYNTLSHRVRNQSKFHAVQLGKITSAVSGTTAVGFASIGQWTRRVQECRNNLPHEAFHLKVHGENQPQAMRMENTYQLDVSRMKAEDRNGRAIYDNVITPLLRSWTYATVRESLKQVLVPFKRDIIPQMFEWVTFPVTSFLKLAWSKLEPTLDKDAIIEPYLIEMISMFERALNYGHTGAARVLTRTLMDRTWLSLGLIFDGFPSLSGRFISHGDLAEKSIKLYARHWPMDMQTNRPKTSSRRAQELTYGNDHYEAYIARFQIVHATKNLPDDVYTDMDHPCERLACYAAEIGMRVYIADITTFVEREISREIAPALRSDDLIEQTRATPRKRALDRWVDYEFPLSYSEATVTDLMRAVSDHREDDLRIVGADIGKQSLSFFVEKVIAACKPEVPRRQPPFIQQGRALSVIKMVISHITMTAKTARILSDADVESLIVNAFLRASRKLKINHVPWVANRVGQVGNPGTLINHTVWLSLGAADPPRAVDCAAFRTPEENTSTLIRQSSQRLIAGDPTGEWSAIKVRLYGFHTILHKTVLPVECTMNNVVISSGSPSYVGAMYGWVLSNFNVSKPIHFLALFCSVAFAGLLPSVHSPPDRSLPANTRTVAERNSYMKNLDWIEKNKKGATEAPPFILMFITYVLGFYERHSPVGRLVNDPKGDSRKWLEKNSEFSALSRPFGLADPVTGLALRSGKWNRDVTPLSEEELARKCAKVKDHLTSKSEYGAFDAVEYLAGTKTAQLLARNLYLKARPYVQLYGATENSGNQNKRASNAWQAEEPSTSYAEASGSRTNKRHRLS
;
A
#
# COMPACT_ATOMS: atom_id res chain seq x y z
N MET A 1 -45.78 -11.05 -42.72
CA MET A 1 -45.20 -12.22 -42.01
C MET A 1 -44.06 -12.86 -42.81
N GLU A 2 -44.04 -12.78 -44.14
CA GLU A 2 -42.90 -13.24 -44.97
C GLU A 2 -41.62 -12.38 -44.82
N GLU A 3 -41.74 -11.12 -44.40
CA GLU A 3 -40.61 -10.18 -44.27
C GLU A 3 -39.74 -10.39 -43.00
N MET A 4 -39.81 -11.56 -42.36
CA MET A 4 -38.88 -11.96 -41.29
C MET A 4 -37.75 -12.91 -41.77
N CYS A 5 -37.82 -13.44 -42.99
CA CYS A 5 -36.83 -14.41 -43.51
C CYS A 5 -35.61 -13.77 -44.21
N LYS A 6 -35.31 -12.49 -43.94
CA LYS A 6 -34.15 -11.78 -44.51
C LYS A 6 -33.33 -11.02 -43.45
N THR A 7 -32.82 -11.76 -42.47
CA THR A 7 -31.64 -11.31 -41.70
C THR A 7 -30.50 -12.28 -42.01
N SER A 8 -29.48 -11.83 -42.72
CA SER A 8 -28.33 -12.68 -43.06
C SER A 8 -27.55 -13.05 -41.80
N LEU A 9 -27.20 -14.33 -41.68
CA LEU A 9 -26.24 -14.82 -40.69
C LEU A 9 -24.86 -14.23 -40.98
N MET A 10 -24.55 -13.09 -40.35
CA MET A 10 -23.17 -12.63 -40.18
C MET A 10 -22.55 -13.36 -38.99
N GLU A 11 -22.16 -14.62 -39.22
CA GLU A 11 -21.37 -15.41 -38.30
C GLU A 11 -20.03 -14.71 -38.04
N ARG A 12 -19.80 -14.34 -36.78
CA ARG A 12 -18.58 -13.66 -36.34
C ARG A 12 -17.61 -14.64 -35.72
N PHE A 13 -16.92 -15.39 -36.56
CA PHE A 13 -15.76 -16.19 -36.14
C PHE A 13 -14.70 -15.29 -35.50
N GLN A 14 -14.21 -15.67 -34.32
CA GLN A 14 -12.97 -15.14 -33.76
C GLN A 14 -11.95 -16.27 -33.69
N THR A 15 -10.85 -16.12 -34.42
CA THR A 15 -9.79 -17.13 -34.50
C THR A 15 -8.58 -16.68 -33.71
N TYR A 16 -8.07 -17.54 -32.83
CA TYR A 16 -6.89 -17.33 -32.02
C TYR A 16 -5.85 -18.39 -32.36
N PHE A 17 -4.57 -18.00 -32.42
CA PHE A 17 -3.45 -18.94 -32.53
C PHE A 17 -2.83 -19.11 -31.16
N ILE A 18 -2.70 -20.35 -30.72
CA ILE A 18 -2.09 -20.72 -29.44
C ILE A 18 -1.01 -21.75 -29.71
N PHE A 19 0.15 -21.57 -29.09
CA PHE A 19 1.23 -22.53 -29.13
C PHE A 19 1.12 -23.44 -27.91
N VAL A 20 1.20 -24.75 -28.15
CA VAL A 20 1.01 -25.77 -27.11
C VAL A 20 2.22 -26.69 -27.08
N ASN A 21 2.81 -26.82 -25.89
CA ASN A 21 3.71 -27.90 -25.49
C ASN A 21 2.92 -28.83 -24.56
N GLN A 22 3.29 -30.11 -24.45
CA GLN A 22 2.49 -31.15 -23.80
C GLN A 22 2.11 -30.82 -22.34
N ASP A 23 2.98 -30.11 -21.60
CA ASP A 23 2.72 -29.68 -20.21
C ASP A 23 2.31 -28.21 -20.03
N ARG A 24 2.36 -27.37 -21.07
CA ARG A 24 2.07 -25.92 -20.94
C ARG A 24 1.38 -25.31 -22.16
N ILE A 25 0.30 -24.58 -21.90
CA ILE A 25 -0.42 -23.75 -22.89
C ILE A 25 0.17 -22.34 -22.89
N ALA A 26 0.79 -21.91 -23.99
CA ALA A 26 1.33 -20.56 -24.17
C ALA A 26 0.36 -19.68 -24.96
N TYR A 27 -0.45 -18.87 -24.26
CA TYR A 27 -1.36 -17.92 -24.91
C TYR A 27 -0.60 -16.75 -25.54
N ILE A 28 -0.40 -16.77 -26.86
CA ILE A 28 0.24 -15.69 -27.59
C ILE A 28 -0.82 -14.82 -28.29
N GLY A 29 -1.37 -13.87 -27.53
CA GLY A 29 -1.99 -12.67 -28.10
C GLY A 29 -0.98 -11.61 -28.57
N HIS A 30 0.33 -11.88 -28.48
CA HIS A 30 1.39 -10.86 -28.46
C HIS A 30 2.41 -10.92 -29.62
N PHE A 31 2.37 -11.90 -30.54
CA PHE A 31 3.44 -12.02 -31.55
C PHE A 31 3.50 -10.86 -32.56
N PHE A 32 2.37 -10.16 -32.77
CA PHE A 32 2.30 -8.97 -33.62
C PHE A 32 2.60 -7.65 -32.88
N ASP A 33 2.99 -7.70 -31.61
CA ASP A 33 2.92 -6.56 -30.68
C ASP A 33 4.29 -5.92 -30.35
N ARG A 34 5.40 -6.42 -30.92
CA ARG A 34 6.74 -5.78 -30.82
C ARG A 34 6.85 -4.48 -31.65
N GLY A 35 5.78 -3.69 -31.74
CA GLY A 35 5.69 -2.52 -32.61
C GLY A 35 4.55 -1.55 -32.31
N ARG A 36 4.78 -0.65 -31.35
CA ARG A 36 3.97 0.54 -30.96
C ARG A 36 2.83 0.31 -29.96
N GLU A 37 3.08 0.73 -28.72
CA GLU A 37 2.06 0.90 -27.67
C GLU A 37 1.07 2.05 -28.00
N ASN A 38 0.12 1.83 -28.92
CA ASN A 38 -1.18 2.54 -28.97
C ASN A 38 -2.05 2.02 -30.13
N GLU A 39 -2.73 0.89 -29.96
CA GLU A 39 -3.97 0.64 -30.72
C GLU A 39 -4.87 -0.42 -30.05
N ARG A 40 -6.08 -0.58 -30.59
CA ARG A 40 -7.05 -1.58 -30.13
C ARG A 40 -6.61 -2.96 -30.57
N GLN A 41 -7.04 -4.01 -29.86
CA GLN A 41 -6.88 -5.42 -30.26
C GLN A 41 -7.14 -5.58 -31.77
N ARG A 42 -6.09 -5.85 -32.55
CA ARG A 42 -6.16 -5.99 -34.01
C ARG A 42 -6.73 -7.36 -34.37
N ILE A 43 -8.06 -7.44 -34.39
CA ILE A 43 -8.80 -8.62 -34.89
C ILE A 43 -8.46 -8.78 -36.38
N MET A 44 -7.76 -9.86 -36.72
CA MET A 44 -7.58 -10.26 -38.11
C MET A 44 -8.86 -10.94 -38.61
N HIS A 45 -9.48 -10.36 -39.62
CA HIS A 45 -10.62 -10.95 -40.31
C HIS A 45 -10.12 -11.79 -41.48
N LEU A 46 -10.14 -13.12 -41.32
CA LEU A 46 -9.87 -14.08 -42.37
C LEU A 46 -11.19 -14.64 -42.93
N THR A 47 -11.27 -14.87 -44.23
CA THR A 47 -12.33 -15.71 -44.81
C THR A 47 -12.08 -17.19 -44.50
N LEU A 48 -13.13 -18.03 -44.59
CA LEU A 48 -12.99 -19.47 -44.42
C LEU A 48 -11.96 -20.08 -45.40
N GLU A 49 -11.88 -19.57 -46.62
CA GLU A 49 -10.88 -20.00 -47.61
C GLU A 49 -9.46 -19.57 -47.22
N GLN A 50 -9.27 -18.32 -46.79
CA GLN A 50 -7.97 -17.84 -46.27
C GLN A 50 -7.52 -18.65 -45.05
N PHE A 51 -8.44 -19.00 -44.15
CA PHE A 51 -8.15 -19.86 -43.01
C PHE A 51 -7.82 -21.31 -43.43
N ARG A 52 -8.55 -21.89 -44.39
CA ARG A 52 -8.23 -23.21 -44.98
C ARG A 52 -6.90 -23.23 -45.75
N ASN A 53 -6.51 -22.12 -46.37
CA ASN A 53 -5.18 -21.95 -46.98
C ASN A 53 -4.09 -21.88 -45.90
N LEU A 54 -4.30 -21.07 -44.85
CA LEU A 54 -3.37 -20.90 -43.73
C LEU A 54 -3.18 -22.20 -42.92
N HIS A 55 -4.25 -22.95 -42.64
CA HIS A 55 -4.17 -24.28 -42.01
C HIS A 55 -3.34 -25.25 -42.85
N ARG A 56 -3.56 -25.32 -44.17
CA ARG A 56 -2.73 -26.15 -45.06
C ARG A 56 -1.28 -25.69 -45.08
N HIS A 57 -1.02 -24.38 -45.06
CA HIS A 57 0.35 -23.86 -44.99
C HIS A 57 1.05 -24.25 -43.68
N PHE A 58 0.40 -24.14 -42.52
CA PHE A 58 0.95 -24.67 -41.27
C PHE A 58 1.15 -26.20 -41.34
N ARG A 59 0.14 -26.96 -41.80
CA ARG A 59 0.18 -28.43 -41.83
C ARG A 59 1.28 -29.01 -42.73
N HIS A 60 1.68 -28.31 -43.78
CA HIS A 60 2.67 -28.80 -44.75
C HIS A 60 4.01 -28.07 -44.72
N ALA A 61 4.06 -26.82 -44.24
CA ALA A 61 5.27 -26.00 -44.28
C ALA A 61 5.69 -25.43 -42.90
N TRP A 62 5.00 -25.75 -41.79
CA TRP A 62 5.46 -25.31 -40.46
C TRP A 62 6.84 -25.87 -40.11
N SER A 63 7.04 -27.18 -40.27
CA SER A 63 8.33 -27.83 -40.00
C SER A 63 9.45 -27.22 -40.84
N ASP A 64 9.23 -27.03 -42.14
CA ASP A 64 10.21 -26.39 -43.03
C ASP A 64 10.45 -24.91 -42.68
N TRP A 65 9.41 -24.18 -42.30
CA TRP A 65 9.53 -22.79 -41.88
C TRP A 65 10.31 -22.64 -40.56
N VAL A 66 10.05 -23.50 -39.57
CA VAL A 66 10.83 -23.56 -38.32
C VAL A 66 12.27 -23.98 -38.61
N ASN A 67 12.49 -25.01 -39.44
CA ASN A 67 13.83 -25.44 -39.83
C ASN A 67 14.63 -24.30 -40.48
N ASN A 68 14.00 -23.50 -41.35
CA ASN A 68 14.61 -22.34 -42.02
C ASN A 68 14.54 -21.03 -41.22
N ALA A 69 13.96 -21.01 -40.02
CA ALA A 69 13.91 -19.81 -39.18
C ALA A 69 15.31 -19.42 -38.65
N PRO A 70 15.56 -18.12 -38.37
CA PRO A 70 16.81 -17.67 -37.74
C PRO A 70 17.12 -18.43 -36.45
N GLN A 71 18.40 -18.70 -36.18
CA GLN A 71 18.81 -19.49 -35.01
C GLN A 71 18.41 -18.80 -33.68
N GLU A 72 18.49 -17.48 -33.64
CA GLU A 72 17.99 -16.61 -32.55
C GLU A 72 16.50 -16.80 -32.19
N TRP A 73 15.69 -17.47 -33.03
CA TRP A 73 14.27 -17.77 -32.75
C TRP A 73 14.04 -19.22 -32.30
N LYS A 74 15.11 -20.02 -32.19
CA LYS A 74 15.11 -21.42 -31.76
C LYS A 74 15.78 -21.63 -30.40
N GLU A 75 16.58 -20.66 -29.95
CA GLU A 75 17.43 -20.75 -28.75
C GLU A 75 16.64 -20.98 -27.45
N ASP A 76 15.44 -20.43 -27.32
CA ASP A 76 14.53 -20.70 -26.17
C ASP A 76 13.75 -22.02 -26.29
N GLY A 77 13.98 -22.79 -27.36
CA GLY A 77 13.25 -24.01 -27.71
C GLY A 77 11.79 -23.77 -28.09
N PHE A 78 11.27 -22.54 -28.10
CA PHE A 78 9.84 -22.28 -28.18
C PHE A 78 9.25 -22.70 -29.53
N LEU A 79 9.85 -22.25 -30.65
CA LEU A 79 9.38 -22.62 -31.99
C LEU A 79 9.60 -24.09 -32.34
N VAL A 80 10.52 -24.76 -31.66
CA VAL A 80 10.86 -26.18 -31.88
C VAL A 80 9.93 -27.10 -31.08
N ASN A 81 9.63 -26.73 -29.82
CA ASN A 81 8.91 -27.57 -28.86
C ASN A 81 7.41 -27.25 -28.75
N ASN A 82 6.86 -26.38 -29.61
CA ASN A 82 5.44 -26.03 -29.61
C ASN A 82 4.81 -26.12 -31.01
N THR A 83 3.61 -26.70 -31.09
CA THR A 83 2.82 -26.72 -32.33
C THR A 83 1.80 -25.58 -32.34
N PRO A 84 1.63 -24.84 -33.46
CA PRO A 84 0.58 -23.84 -33.60
C PRO A 84 -0.81 -24.50 -33.73
N VAL A 85 -1.65 -24.30 -32.73
CA VAL A 85 -3.06 -24.71 -32.72
C VAL A 85 -3.94 -23.49 -33.01
N ALA A 86 -4.86 -23.62 -33.98
CA ALA A 86 -5.87 -22.61 -34.26
C ALA A 86 -7.16 -22.92 -33.48
N ILE A 87 -7.61 -21.98 -32.64
CA ILE A 87 -8.89 -22.05 -31.94
C ILE A 87 -9.89 -21.13 -32.62
N THR A 88 -10.90 -21.72 -33.24
CA THR A 88 -12.07 -21.03 -33.78
C THR A 88 -13.17 -20.91 -32.71
N LEU A 89 -13.40 -19.70 -32.18
CA LEU A 89 -14.58 -19.43 -31.35
C LEU A 89 -15.78 -19.15 -32.26
N HIS A 90 -16.76 -20.06 -32.24
CA HIS A 90 -18.09 -19.84 -32.80
C HIS A 90 -19.07 -19.40 -31.70
N TYR A 91 -19.99 -18.47 -32.02
CA TYR A 91 -20.83 -17.77 -31.04
C TYR A 91 -22.32 -18.18 -31.12
N GLY A 92 -22.60 -19.47 -30.93
CA GLY A 92 -23.96 -19.94 -30.66
C GLY A 92 -24.37 -19.65 -29.20
N GLN A 93 -25.32 -18.73 -28.97
CA GLN A 93 -25.92 -18.53 -27.65
C GLN A 93 -27.38 -18.97 -27.62
N ASN A 94 -27.70 -19.97 -26.80
CA ASN A 94 -29.06 -20.46 -26.54
C ASN A 94 -29.82 -20.96 -27.80
N GLN A 95 -29.11 -21.59 -28.74
CA GLN A 95 -29.75 -22.42 -29.75
C GLN A 95 -30.55 -23.53 -29.03
N MET A 96 -31.81 -23.70 -29.42
CA MET A 96 -32.64 -24.80 -28.93
C MET A 96 -32.20 -26.11 -29.61
N LEU A 97 -32.24 -27.21 -28.86
CA LEU A 97 -31.96 -28.56 -29.34
C LEU A 97 -33.15 -29.45 -28.97
N ARG A 98 -33.54 -30.36 -29.87
CA ARG A 98 -34.75 -31.18 -29.81
C ARG A 98 -35.99 -30.35 -29.48
N GLN A 99 -36.18 -29.21 -30.16
CA GLN A 99 -37.32 -28.32 -29.92
C GLN A 99 -38.67 -29.00 -30.24
N ARG A 100 -38.65 -29.98 -31.16
CA ARG A 100 -39.74 -30.93 -31.36
C ARG A 100 -39.20 -32.37 -31.27
N LEU A 101 -40.12 -33.30 -31.07
CA LEU A 101 -39.84 -34.74 -30.98
C LEU A 101 -40.31 -35.52 -32.22
N ASP A 102 -40.58 -34.82 -33.32
CA ASP A 102 -40.81 -35.43 -34.64
C ASP A 102 -39.47 -35.75 -35.34
N ASP A 103 -39.47 -36.82 -36.15
CA ASP A 103 -38.27 -37.31 -36.81
C ASP A 103 -37.70 -36.32 -37.83
N ASP A 104 -38.55 -35.52 -38.48
CA ASP A 104 -38.10 -34.49 -39.43
C ASP A 104 -37.27 -33.41 -38.73
N SER A 105 -37.72 -32.89 -37.58
CA SER A 105 -36.97 -31.93 -36.77
C SER A 105 -35.66 -32.52 -36.23
N MET A 106 -35.64 -33.80 -35.83
CA MET A 106 -34.40 -34.46 -35.39
C MET A 106 -33.43 -34.70 -36.55
N ASN A 107 -33.93 -35.10 -37.72
CA ASN A 107 -33.13 -35.28 -38.93
C ASN A 107 -32.56 -33.94 -39.43
N GLN A 108 -33.30 -32.84 -39.33
CA GLN A 108 -32.81 -31.50 -39.67
C GLN A 108 -31.73 -31.03 -38.68
N GLU A 109 -31.91 -31.21 -37.36
CA GLU A 109 -30.86 -30.89 -36.39
C GLU A 109 -29.59 -31.72 -36.64
N ARG A 110 -29.74 -33.04 -36.84
CA ARG A 110 -28.65 -33.96 -37.21
C ARG A 110 -27.93 -33.51 -38.49
N HIS A 111 -28.67 -33.08 -39.52
CA HIS A 111 -28.10 -32.61 -40.78
C HIS A 111 -27.37 -31.26 -40.63
N ASN A 112 -27.89 -30.34 -39.80
CA ASN A 112 -27.20 -29.10 -39.48
C ASN A 112 -25.86 -29.40 -38.79
N TRP A 113 -25.85 -30.26 -37.75
CA TRP A 113 -24.62 -30.65 -37.07
C TRP A 113 -23.59 -31.26 -38.05
N GLU A 114 -24.01 -32.04 -39.05
CA GLU A 114 -23.15 -32.58 -40.10
C GLU A 114 -22.57 -31.51 -41.06
N LEU A 115 -23.30 -30.42 -41.31
CA LEU A 115 -22.87 -29.34 -42.19
C LEU A 115 -22.05 -28.25 -41.48
N ASP A 116 -22.31 -28.00 -40.20
CA ASP A 116 -21.75 -26.88 -39.44
C ASP A 116 -20.22 -26.96 -39.32
N HIS A 117 -19.64 -28.17 -39.20
CA HIS A 117 -18.18 -28.35 -39.05
C HIS A 117 -17.66 -29.64 -39.71
N ASP A 118 -16.43 -29.56 -40.24
CA ASP A 118 -15.64 -30.75 -40.59
C ASP A 118 -14.89 -31.26 -39.35
N TYR A 119 -15.52 -32.17 -38.62
CA TYR A 119 -14.98 -32.74 -37.38
C TYR A 119 -13.75 -33.62 -37.60
N THR A 120 -13.48 -34.08 -38.83
CA THR A 120 -12.27 -34.88 -39.13
C THR A 120 -10.98 -34.09 -38.91
N ASN A 121 -11.06 -32.76 -39.01
CA ASN A 121 -9.95 -31.83 -38.79
C ASN A 121 -10.02 -31.10 -37.43
N ILE A 122 -10.92 -31.50 -36.52
CA ILE A 122 -11.03 -30.96 -35.16
C ILE A 122 -10.32 -31.89 -34.17
N LEU A 123 -9.38 -31.34 -33.39
CA LEU A 123 -8.75 -32.07 -32.28
C LEU A 123 -9.66 -32.15 -31.05
N THR A 124 -10.33 -31.05 -30.70
CA THR A 124 -11.13 -30.93 -29.49
C THR A 124 -12.28 -29.94 -29.70
N PHE A 125 -13.47 -30.30 -29.21
CA PHE A 125 -14.69 -29.50 -29.28
C PHE A 125 -15.23 -29.28 -27.86
N THR A 126 -15.48 -28.02 -27.48
CA THR A 126 -15.95 -27.65 -26.13
C THR A 126 -17.29 -26.94 -26.24
N PHE A 127 -18.30 -27.44 -25.52
CA PHE A 127 -19.69 -26.99 -25.63
C PHE A 127 -20.39 -26.99 -24.27
N SER A 128 -21.45 -26.18 -24.13
CA SER A 128 -22.31 -26.16 -22.93
C SER A 128 -23.74 -26.52 -23.30
N LEU A 129 -24.31 -27.52 -22.63
CA LEU A 129 -25.72 -27.87 -22.74
C LEU A 129 -26.48 -27.29 -21.55
N ALA A 130 -27.55 -26.55 -21.82
CA ALA A 130 -28.39 -25.92 -20.80
C ALA A 130 -29.82 -26.47 -20.85
N SER A 131 -30.30 -26.98 -19.72
CA SER A 131 -31.64 -27.54 -19.55
C SER A 131 -32.44 -26.70 -18.56
N HIS A 132 -33.65 -26.29 -18.96
CA HIS A 132 -34.54 -25.44 -18.17
C HIS A 132 -35.55 -26.31 -17.43
N VAL A 133 -35.39 -26.45 -16.11
CA VAL A 133 -36.31 -27.19 -15.24
C VAL A 133 -37.45 -26.25 -14.80
N THR A 134 -38.67 -26.56 -15.23
CA THR A 134 -39.91 -25.85 -14.88
C THR A 134 -40.82 -26.73 -14.04
N PHE A 135 -41.66 -26.12 -13.21
CA PHE A 135 -42.58 -26.83 -12.33
C PHE A 135 -44.03 -26.44 -12.66
N SER A 136 -44.95 -27.40 -12.71
CA SER A 136 -46.38 -27.16 -12.95
C SER A 136 -47.21 -27.73 -11.82
N HIS A 137 -48.33 -27.09 -11.49
CA HIS A 137 -49.30 -27.70 -10.59
C HIS A 137 -50.02 -28.84 -11.32
N VAL A 138 -49.93 -30.05 -10.79
CA VAL A 138 -50.58 -31.22 -11.38
C VAL A 138 -52.01 -31.32 -10.85
N THR A 139 -53.01 -31.24 -11.73
CA THR A 139 -54.44 -31.33 -11.36
C THR A 139 -55.00 -32.75 -11.42
N GLY A 140 -54.25 -33.68 -12.02
CA GLY A 140 -54.53 -35.10 -12.06
C GLY A 140 -53.45 -35.85 -12.83
N TRP A 141 -53.56 -37.15 -12.98
CA TRP A 141 -52.58 -37.96 -13.72
C TRP A 141 -53.28 -38.83 -14.79
N ARG A 142 -52.63 -39.01 -15.95
CA ARG A 142 -52.94 -40.09 -16.91
C ARG A 142 -52.04 -41.27 -16.54
N ASN A 143 -52.59 -42.45 -16.26
CA ASN A 143 -51.79 -43.68 -16.28
C ASN A 143 -51.39 -43.95 -17.74
N VAL A 144 -50.12 -44.25 -17.98
CA VAL A 144 -49.64 -44.70 -19.30
C VAL A 144 -49.92 -46.21 -19.40
N PRO A 145 -50.55 -46.72 -20.47
CA PRO A 145 -50.85 -48.14 -20.62
C PRO A 145 -49.57 -48.99 -20.65
N PRO A 146 -49.51 -50.17 -19.99
CA PRO A 146 -48.32 -51.02 -19.99
C PRO A 146 -47.77 -51.34 -21.38
N GLU A 147 -48.66 -51.56 -22.36
CA GLU A 147 -48.34 -51.82 -23.76
C GLU A 147 -47.67 -50.63 -24.46
N GLU A 148 -48.08 -49.39 -24.16
CA GLU A 148 -47.43 -48.16 -24.65
C GLU A 148 -46.00 -48.05 -24.11
N ILE A 149 -45.77 -48.51 -22.87
CA ILE A 149 -44.46 -48.48 -22.22
C ILE A 149 -43.54 -49.57 -22.78
N VAL A 150 -44.00 -50.82 -22.85
CA VAL A 150 -43.19 -51.94 -23.36
C VAL A 150 -42.83 -51.73 -24.84
N ALA A 151 -43.77 -51.26 -25.67
CA ALA A 151 -43.48 -50.95 -27.08
C ALA A 151 -42.45 -49.82 -27.25
N ARG A 152 -42.35 -48.89 -26.29
CA ARG A 152 -41.48 -47.71 -26.36
C ARG A 152 -40.09 -47.90 -25.73
N TYR A 153 -39.97 -48.78 -24.74
CA TYR A 153 -38.74 -48.96 -23.95
C TYR A 153 -38.19 -50.40 -23.97
N GLY A 154 -38.95 -51.38 -24.48
CA GLY A 154 -38.54 -52.78 -24.52
C GLY A 154 -38.47 -53.41 -23.13
N ARG A 155 -37.30 -53.91 -22.76
CA ARG A 155 -37.05 -54.62 -21.48
C ARG A 155 -36.97 -53.64 -20.32
N LEU A 156 -37.68 -53.96 -19.24
CA LEU A 156 -37.83 -53.11 -18.05
C LEU A 156 -37.33 -53.83 -16.81
N PHE A 157 -36.86 -53.05 -15.83
CA PHE A 157 -36.19 -53.55 -14.63
C PHE A 157 -36.75 -52.91 -13.36
N THR A 158 -36.72 -53.67 -12.27
CA THR A 158 -37.18 -53.25 -10.93
C THR A 158 -36.29 -52.20 -10.28
N ALA A 159 -35.02 -52.16 -10.66
CA ALA A 159 -33.99 -51.31 -10.08
C ALA A 159 -32.99 -50.82 -11.16
N PRO A 160 -32.22 -49.74 -10.90
CA PRO A 160 -31.16 -49.29 -11.80
C PRO A 160 -29.97 -50.27 -11.84
N PRO A 161 -29.07 -50.15 -12.84
CA PRO A 161 -27.80 -50.87 -12.86
C PRO A 161 -27.02 -50.69 -11.56
N GLY A 162 -26.38 -51.77 -11.08
CA GLY A 162 -25.61 -51.79 -9.83
C GLY A 162 -26.41 -52.24 -8.59
N ASP A 163 -27.75 -52.19 -8.60
CA ASP A 163 -28.55 -52.72 -7.50
C ASP A 163 -28.54 -54.25 -7.48
N ARG A 164 -28.29 -54.85 -6.30
CA ARG A 164 -28.27 -56.31 -6.09
C ARG A 164 -29.65 -56.96 -6.23
N ASN A 165 -30.73 -56.20 -6.06
CA ASN A 165 -32.11 -56.67 -6.15
C ASN A 165 -32.72 -56.47 -7.56
N ARG A 166 -31.89 -56.11 -8.55
CA ARG A 166 -32.33 -55.83 -9.92
C ARG A 166 -32.79 -57.10 -10.64
N THR A 167 -34.05 -57.13 -11.03
CA THR A 167 -34.65 -58.17 -11.88
C THR A 167 -35.28 -57.53 -13.13
N GLU A 168 -35.39 -58.30 -14.20
CA GLU A 168 -36.23 -57.94 -15.35
C GLU A 168 -37.72 -58.04 -14.94
N ILE A 169 -38.61 -57.33 -15.64
CA ILE A 169 -40.05 -57.31 -15.40
C ILE A 169 -40.75 -57.93 -16.61
N ASP A 170 -41.07 -59.23 -16.50
CA ASP A 170 -41.70 -60.01 -17.58
C ASP A 170 -43.15 -59.57 -17.87
N ASP A 171 -43.87 -59.10 -16.85
CA ASP A 171 -45.27 -58.63 -16.94
C ASP A 171 -45.46 -57.29 -16.22
N LEU A 172 -45.46 -56.20 -16.99
CA LEU A 172 -45.67 -54.83 -16.48
C LEU A 172 -47.14 -54.55 -16.07
N ALA A 173 -48.10 -55.32 -16.57
CA ALA A 173 -49.51 -55.13 -16.27
C ALA A 173 -49.85 -55.65 -14.85
N ASN A 174 -49.27 -56.78 -14.45
CA ASN A 174 -49.38 -57.31 -13.09
C ASN A 174 -48.30 -56.77 -12.12
N PHE A 175 -47.21 -56.16 -12.60
CA PHE A 175 -46.18 -55.56 -11.74
C PHE A 175 -46.75 -54.40 -10.87
N PRO A 176 -46.54 -54.38 -9.53
CA PRO A 176 -47.16 -53.42 -8.61
C PRO A 176 -47.08 -51.96 -9.07
N PHE A 177 -48.23 -51.27 -9.15
CA PHE A 177 -48.30 -49.91 -9.69
C PHE A 177 -47.96 -48.84 -8.65
N MET A 178 -48.47 -48.98 -7.42
CA MET A 178 -48.27 -48.05 -6.31
C MET A 178 -47.40 -48.71 -5.23
N GLN A 179 -46.55 -47.92 -4.59
CA GLN A 179 -45.63 -48.38 -3.54
C GLN A 179 -46.32 -48.47 -2.16
N ASP A 180 -47.29 -47.59 -1.93
CA ASP A 180 -48.17 -47.51 -0.76
C ASP A 180 -49.61 -47.23 -1.20
N ALA A 181 -50.54 -47.12 -0.24
CA ALA A 181 -51.98 -46.87 -0.45
C ALA A 181 -52.34 -45.46 -0.99
N GLY A 182 -51.78 -45.07 -2.15
CA GLY A 182 -52.25 -43.95 -2.97
C GLY A 182 -51.23 -42.85 -3.29
N SER A 183 -50.09 -42.81 -2.61
CA SER A 183 -49.10 -41.71 -2.72
C SER A 183 -48.12 -41.86 -3.89
N ASN A 184 -47.25 -42.87 -3.85
CA ASN A 184 -46.12 -43.02 -4.76
C ASN A 184 -46.32 -44.12 -5.80
N VAL A 185 -45.90 -43.87 -7.04
CA VAL A 185 -45.82 -44.86 -8.13
C VAL A 185 -44.53 -45.65 -8.00
N VAL A 186 -44.57 -46.97 -8.14
CA VAL A 186 -43.35 -47.81 -8.14
C VAL A 186 -42.50 -47.44 -9.36
N PRO A 187 -41.23 -47.01 -9.17
CA PRO A 187 -40.35 -46.68 -10.28
C PRO A 187 -39.97 -47.95 -11.05
N ILE A 188 -39.75 -47.78 -12.36
CA ILE A 188 -39.25 -48.82 -13.26
C ILE A 188 -38.16 -48.20 -14.14
N TYR A 189 -37.23 -49.03 -14.60
CA TYR A 189 -36.00 -48.58 -15.24
C TYR A 189 -35.78 -49.31 -16.57
N THR A 190 -35.13 -48.66 -17.54
CA THR A 190 -34.64 -49.36 -18.74
C THR A 190 -33.42 -50.23 -18.42
N LYS A 191 -32.95 -51.04 -19.37
CA LYS A 191 -31.69 -51.81 -19.24
C LYS A 191 -30.50 -50.89 -18.86
N GLU A 192 -30.51 -49.66 -19.35
CA GLU A 192 -29.49 -48.62 -19.15
C GLU A 192 -29.65 -47.85 -17.83
N GLY A 193 -30.78 -47.95 -17.12
CA GLY A 193 -31.01 -47.23 -15.86
C GLY A 193 -31.70 -45.87 -15.95
N TYR A 194 -32.26 -45.51 -17.11
CA TYR A 194 -33.17 -44.37 -17.22
C TYR A 194 -34.51 -44.68 -16.56
N VAL A 195 -35.07 -43.72 -15.81
CA VAL A 195 -36.39 -43.86 -15.15
C VAL A 195 -37.50 -43.77 -16.19
N VAL A 196 -38.41 -44.74 -16.18
CA VAL A 196 -39.57 -44.83 -17.08
C VAL A 196 -40.84 -44.45 -16.32
N PHE A 197 -41.64 -43.53 -16.87
CA PHE A 197 -42.80 -42.96 -16.19
C PHE A 197 -44.09 -43.71 -16.53
N ARG A 198 -44.68 -44.39 -15.53
CA ARG A 198 -46.00 -45.06 -15.63
C ARG A 198 -47.19 -44.10 -15.49
N ARG A 199 -46.94 -42.82 -15.20
CA ARG A 199 -47.94 -41.74 -15.18
C ARG A 199 -47.40 -40.47 -15.85
N GLU A 200 -48.26 -39.83 -16.63
CA GLU A 200 -48.09 -38.47 -17.12
C GLU A 200 -48.89 -37.49 -16.25
N PRO A 201 -48.33 -36.32 -15.88
CA PRO A 201 -49.09 -35.28 -15.20
C PRO A 201 -50.09 -34.65 -16.18
N ARG A 202 -51.32 -34.43 -15.73
CA ARG A 202 -52.20 -33.44 -16.34
C ARG A 202 -51.85 -32.08 -15.70
N PRO A 203 -51.18 -31.16 -16.42
CA PRO A 203 -50.92 -29.83 -15.88
C PRO A 203 -52.24 -29.09 -15.71
N GLY A 204 -52.37 -28.35 -14.61
CA GLY A 204 -53.45 -27.36 -14.47
C GLY A 204 -53.26 -26.21 -15.46
N HIS A 205 -54.31 -25.40 -15.64
CA HIS A 205 -54.23 -24.14 -16.38
C HIS A 205 -53.43 -23.04 -15.65
N SER A 206 -52.75 -23.38 -14.55
CA SER A 206 -51.80 -22.52 -13.85
C SER A 206 -50.47 -22.44 -14.61
N ASP A 207 -49.90 -21.25 -14.69
CA ASP A 207 -48.60 -21.05 -15.35
C ASP A 207 -47.45 -21.84 -14.70
N LEU A 208 -46.37 -21.97 -15.46
CA LEU A 208 -45.14 -22.63 -15.02
C LEU A 208 -44.46 -21.85 -13.89
N GLY A 209 -44.34 -22.51 -12.74
CA GLY A 209 -43.54 -22.11 -11.60
C GLY A 209 -42.05 -22.41 -11.77
N GLY A 210 -41.26 -21.82 -10.87
CA GLY A 210 -39.80 -21.88 -10.87
C GLY A 210 -39.20 -22.77 -9.79
N ALA A 211 -37.87 -22.75 -9.69
CA ALA A 211 -37.16 -23.33 -8.55
C ALA A 211 -35.87 -22.57 -8.22
N LEU A 212 -35.34 -22.85 -7.02
CA LEU A 212 -34.02 -22.46 -6.52
C LEU A 212 -33.33 -23.71 -5.93
N LEU A 213 -32.01 -23.66 -5.75
CA LEU A 213 -31.26 -24.72 -5.08
C LEU A 213 -31.23 -24.50 -3.57
N ASN A 214 -31.42 -25.58 -2.80
CA ASN A 214 -31.12 -25.67 -1.37
C ASN A 214 -29.60 -25.74 -1.17
N LEU A 215 -28.99 -24.58 -0.96
CA LEU A 215 -27.54 -24.38 -0.84
C LEU A 215 -26.92 -25.13 0.35
N SER A 216 -27.71 -25.56 1.33
CA SER A 216 -27.24 -26.43 2.43
C SER A 216 -27.00 -27.88 1.99
N LEU A 217 -27.69 -28.33 0.93
CA LEU A 217 -27.56 -29.68 0.38
C LEU A 217 -26.76 -29.70 -0.94
N THR A 218 -26.73 -28.60 -1.69
CA THR A 218 -25.99 -28.46 -2.96
C THR A 218 -24.56 -29.02 -2.95
N PRO A 219 -23.72 -28.86 -1.90
CA PRO A 219 -22.38 -29.45 -1.88
C PRO A 219 -22.37 -30.98 -2.00
N GLN A 220 -23.41 -31.67 -1.52
CA GLN A 220 -23.52 -33.14 -1.55
C GLN A 220 -23.64 -33.68 -2.99
N LEU A 221 -24.08 -32.86 -3.95
CA LEU A 221 -24.10 -33.21 -5.38
C LEU A 221 -22.70 -33.48 -5.96
N PHE A 222 -21.63 -33.06 -5.28
CA PHE A 222 -20.24 -33.09 -5.76
C PHE A 222 -19.35 -34.04 -4.94
N LEU A 223 -19.96 -34.87 -4.08
CA LEU A 223 -19.31 -35.92 -3.30
C LEU A 223 -19.66 -37.30 -3.87
N PRO A 224 -18.76 -38.30 -3.75
CA PRO A 224 -19.15 -39.70 -3.92
C PRO A 224 -20.13 -40.13 -2.80
N PRO A 225 -20.92 -41.20 -3.01
CA PRO A 225 -21.60 -41.90 -1.94
C PRO A 225 -20.59 -42.39 -0.88
N ASN A 226 -21.04 -42.52 0.37
CA ASN A 226 -20.17 -42.91 1.50
C ASN A 226 -19.55 -44.32 1.35
N ASP A 227 -20.00 -45.14 0.40
CA ASP A 227 -19.60 -46.54 0.23
C ASP A 227 -18.39 -46.73 -0.72
N GLU A 228 -17.83 -45.66 -1.32
CA GLU A 228 -16.62 -45.68 -2.16
C GLU A 228 -15.39 -45.14 -1.37
N GLU A 229 -14.99 -45.79 -0.26
CA GLU A 229 -13.96 -45.26 0.67
C GLU A 229 -12.50 -45.25 0.12
N ASP A 230 -12.15 -46.11 -0.83
CA ASP A 230 -10.73 -46.37 -1.21
C ASP A 230 -10.03 -45.28 -2.05
N PHE A 231 -10.73 -44.24 -2.51
CA PHE A 231 -10.12 -43.16 -3.31
C PHE A 231 -10.40 -41.77 -2.74
N VAL A 232 -9.32 -41.03 -2.44
CA VAL A 232 -9.37 -39.61 -2.00
C VAL A 232 -9.67 -38.67 -3.19
N ILE A 233 -10.86 -38.83 -3.78
CA ILE A 233 -11.37 -37.96 -4.84
C ILE A 233 -11.66 -36.60 -4.21
N ARG A 234 -10.87 -35.57 -4.60
CA ARG A 234 -11.13 -34.20 -4.16
C ARG A 234 -12.45 -33.71 -4.75
N ALA A 235 -13.40 -33.38 -3.86
CA ALA A 235 -14.70 -32.83 -4.22
C ALA A 235 -14.56 -31.59 -5.12
N ALA A 236 -15.43 -31.49 -6.13
CA ALA A 236 -15.43 -30.36 -7.07
C ALA A 236 -15.67 -29.02 -6.33
N PRO A 237 -14.79 -28.01 -6.48
CA PRO A 237 -14.95 -26.72 -5.81
C PRO A 237 -16.19 -25.96 -6.33
N CYS A 238 -17.25 -25.98 -5.53
CA CYS A 238 -18.54 -25.37 -5.83
C CYS A 238 -18.73 -24.03 -5.10
N SER A 239 -19.02 -22.97 -5.87
CA SER A 239 -19.38 -21.64 -5.37
C SER A 239 -20.89 -21.50 -5.24
N LEU A 240 -21.36 -21.09 -4.06
CA LEU A 240 -22.78 -20.91 -3.74
C LEU A 240 -23.17 -19.43 -3.73
N TYR A 241 -24.37 -19.11 -4.22
CA TYR A 241 -24.86 -17.74 -4.41
C TYR A 241 -26.28 -17.59 -3.83
N PRO A 242 -26.44 -17.24 -2.54
CA PRO A 242 -27.74 -17.07 -1.90
C PRO A 242 -28.51 -15.86 -2.47
N LEU A 243 -29.77 -16.08 -2.87
CA LEU A 243 -30.63 -15.05 -3.45
C LEU A 243 -31.62 -14.51 -2.42
N ALA A 244 -32.00 -13.24 -2.60
CA ALA A 244 -32.90 -12.48 -1.71
C ALA A 244 -32.52 -12.61 -0.22
N PHE A 245 -31.22 -12.58 0.07
CA PHE A 245 -30.61 -12.79 1.40
C PHE A 245 -30.94 -14.11 2.13
N SER A 246 -31.73 -15.01 1.53
CA SER A 246 -32.31 -16.22 2.17
C SER A 246 -31.34 -17.22 2.80
N LYS A 247 -30.03 -17.07 2.58
CA LYS A 247 -28.91 -17.91 3.05
C LYS A 247 -28.91 -19.35 2.51
N THR A 248 -30.05 -20.04 2.49
CA THR A 248 -30.20 -21.43 2.08
C THR A 248 -30.75 -21.61 0.67
N LEU A 249 -31.23 -20.57 -0.02
CA LEU A 249 -31.81 -20.68 -1.37
C LEU A 249 -31.03 -19.84 -2.38
N GLY A 250 -30.76 -20.39 -3.57
CA GLY A 250 -30.18 -19.59 -4.65
C GLY A 250 -29.60 -20.38 -5.82
N ASN A 251 -28.45 -19.92 -6.30
CA ASN A 251 -27.73 -20.43 -7.47
C ASN A 251 -26.39 -21.09 -7.05
N MET A 252 -25.78 -21.87 -7.95
CA MET A 252 -24.46 -22.48 -7.79
C MET A 252 -23.58 -22.37 -9.05
N GLN A 253 -22.26 -22.50 -8.87
CA GLN A 253 -21.29 -22.70 -9.96
C GLN A 253 -20.11 -23.56 -9.48
N ALA A 254 -19.94 -24.75 -10.04
CA ALA A 254 -18.72 -25.54 -9.93
C ALA A 254 -17.74 -25.13 -11.05
N SER A 255 -16.49 -24.85 -10.67
CA SER A 255 -15.46 -24.35 -11.60
C SER A 255 -14.63 -25.45 -12.28
N ASP A 256 -14.77 -26.68 -11.79
CA ASP A 256 -14.02 -27.88 -12.18
C ASP A 256 -14.93 -29.10 -11.90
N GLY A 257 -15.23 -29.90 -12.92
CA GLY A 257 -16.15 -31.05 -12.85
C GLY A 257 -17.66 -30.75 -12.97
N LEU A 258 -18.46 -31.82 -12.86
CA LEU A 258 -19.94 -31.83 -12.84
C LEU A 258 -20.44 -32.39 -11.49
N ILE A 259 -21.77 -32.46 -11.32
CA ILE A 259 -22.35 -33.24 -10.20
C ILE A 259 -21.98 -34.73 -10.35
N TYR A 260 -21.65 -35.39 -9.25
CA TYR A 260 -21.05 -36.73 -9.21
C TYR A 260 -21.89 -37.78 -9.95
N SER A 261 -23.22 -37.69 -9.83
CA SER A 261 -24.18 -38.60 -10.45
C SER A 261 -24.12 -38.65 -11.99
N PHE A 262 -23.40 -37.74 -12.66
CA PHE A 262 -23.10 -37.82 -14.10
C PHE A 262 -21.94 -38.78 -14.45
N LYS A 263 -21.21 -39.35 -13.46
CA LYS A 263 -20.13 -40.34 -13.63
C LYS A 263 -20.54 -41.49 -14.55
N GLU A 264 -21.58 -42.24 -14.18
CA GLU A 264 -22.05 -43.38 -14.98
C GLU A 264 -22.66 -42.98 -16.35
N PRO A 265 -23.54 -41.96 -16.46
CA PRO A 265 -23.95 -41.45 -17.77
C PRO A 265 -22.79 -41.05 -18.70
N LEU A 266 -21.73 -40.43 -18.18
CA LEU A 266 -20.54 -40.12 -18.99
C LEU A 266 -19.74 -41.36 -19.36
N LYS A 267 -19.63 -42.35 -18.46
CA LYS A 267 -18.97 -43.63 -18.73
C LYS A 267 -19.66 -44.37 -19.88
N MET A 268 -20.99 -44.53 -19.81
CA MET A 268 -21.81 -45.18 -20.83
C MET A 268 -21.78 -44.49 -22.20
N ILE A 269 -21.52 -43.17 -22.24
CA ILE A 269 -21.31 -42.43 -23.49
C ILE A 269 -19.88 -42.60 -24.01
N ASN A 270 -18.88 -42.72 -23.13
CA ASN A 270 -17.49 -42.92 -23.51
C ASN A 270 -17.21 -44.32 -24.06
N GLU A 271 -17.78 -45.37 -23.45
CA GLU A 271 -17.58 -46.79 -23.81
C GLU A 271 -17.71 -47.06 -25.32
N PRO A 272 -18.80 -46.69 -26.03
CA PRO A 272 -18.93 -46.95 -27.46
C PRO A 272 -18.07 -46.03 -28.35
N LEU A 273 -17.64 -44.86 -27.86
CA LEU A 273 -16.92 -43.83 -28.61
C LEU A 273 -15.40 -44.02 -28.59
N GLN A 274 -14.86 -44.72 -27.60
CA GLN A 274 -13.45 -45.10 -27.57
C GLN A 274 -13.17 -46.06 -28.73
N ALA A 275 -12.14 -45.76 -29.52
CA ALA A 275 -11.55 -46.77 -30.36
C ALA A 275 -10.98 -47.87 -29.45
N HIS A 276 -11.42 -49.11 -29.65
CA HIS A 276 -10.66 -50.25 -29.17
C HIS A 276 -9.29 -50.17 -29.85
N LEU A 277 -8.23 -50.12 -29.06
CA LEU A 277 -6.96 -50.63 -29.54
C LEU A 277 -7.17 -52.14 -29.67
N GLU A 278 -6.81 -52.71 -30.82
CA GLU A 278 -6.80 -54.16 -30.99
C GLU A 278 -5.73 -54.72 -30.03
N ASP A 279 -6.01 -55.87 -29.42
CA ASP A 279 -5.16 -56.45 -28.37
C ASP A 279 -3.83 -56.96 -28.97
N GLU A 280 -2.81 -56.10 -29.01
CA GLU A 280 -1.43 -56.47 -29.37
C GLU A 280 -0.78 -57.30 -28.24
N ASP A 281 -1.05 -58.60 -28.31
CA ASP A 281 -0.43 -59.75 -27.63
C ASP A 281 -0.52 -59.90 -26.10
N ASP A 282 -1.06 -61.06 -25.69
CA ASP A 282 -0.86 -61.71 -24.38
C ASP A 282 0.63 -62.06 -24.17
N SER A 283 1.47 -61.06 -23.84
CA SER A 283 2.81 -61.30 -23.30
C SER A 283 2.78 -61.38 -21.77
N GLN A 284 2.73 -62.61 -21.26
CA GLN A 284 2.97 -62.91 -19.85
C GLN A 284 4.44 -62.59 -19.50
N ASP A 285 4.66 -61.62 -18.62
CA ASP A 285 5.95 -61.50 -17.91
C ASP A 285 5.73 -60.94 -16.49
N ASP A 286 5.78 -61.84 -15.50
CA ASP A 286 5.69 -61.51 -14.07
C ASP A 286 7.04 -60.94 -13.58
N GLY A 287 7.27 -59.64 -13.84
CA GLY A 287 8.55 -58.96 -13.56
C GLY A 287 8.43 -57.70 -12.70
N ASP A 288 8.81 -57.80 -11.42
CA ASP A 288 9.04 -56.64 -10.54
C ASP A 288 10.23 -55.81 -11.04
N SER A 289 9.99 -54.63 -11.63
CA SER A 289 11.03 -53.63 -11.91
C SER A 289 10.64 -52.24 -11.44
N LEU A 290 10.95 -51.94 -10.18
CA LEU A 290 10.92 -50.58 -9.64
C LEU A 290 12.12 -49.76 -10.17
N PHE A 291 11.84 -48.53 -10.60
CA PHE A 291 12.79 -47.51 -11.06
C PHE A 291 13.55 -47.80 -12.37
N GLU A 292 13.12 -47.16 -13.46
CA GLU A 292 13.94 -46.15 -14.17
C GLU A 292 13.03 -45.35 -15.13
N GLU A 293 12.95 -44.02 -14.94
CA GLU A 293 12.19 -43.10 -15.81
C GLU A 293 13.16 -42.56 -16.88
N ASP A 294 13.16 -43.15 -18.09
CA ASP A 294 14.02 -42.73 -19.20
C ASP A 294 13.19 -42.02 -20.30
N ASP A 295 13.63 -40.83 -20.69
CA ASP A 295 12.79 -39.79 -21.30
C ASP A 295 12.59 -39.97 -22.83
N HIS A 296 11.63 -40.82 -23.23
CA HIS A 296 11.21 -40.98 -24.63
C HIS A 296 9.75 -40.49 -24.90
N PRO A 297 9.55 -39.31 -25.52
CA PRO A 297 8.27 -38.60 -25.51
C PRO A 297 7.15 -39.17 -26.41
N ASP A 298 7.45 -40.10 -27.32
CA ASP A 298 6.46 -40.59 -28.31
C ASP A 298 5.51 -41.69 -27.80
N ARG A 299 5.77 -42.31 -26.64
CA ARG A 299 4.91 -43.39 -26.10
C ARG A 299 3.69 -42.92 -25.29
N HIS A 300 3.49 -41.61 -25.09
CA HIS A 300 2.41 -41.08 -24.26
C HIS A 300 1.05 -40.84 -24.94
N ARG A 301 0.65 -41.75 -25.85
CA ARG A 301 -0.78 -42.07 -26.00
C ARG A 301 -1.27 -42.71 -24.69
N ARG A 302 -1.70 -41.90 -23.72
CA ARG A 302 -2.29 -42.41 -22.46
C ARG A 302 -3.57 -43.21 -22.74
N VAL A 303 -3.41 -44.53 -22.81
CA VAL A 303 -4.48 -45.53 -22.92
C VAL A 303 -5.50 -45.33 -21.78
N GLY A 304 -6.78 -45.53 -22.07
CA GLY A 304 -7.87 -45.41 -21.10
C GLY A 304 -8.35 -43.99 -20.75
N ALA A 305 -7.66 -42.91 -21.16
CA ALA A 305 -8.09 -41.55 -20.82
C ALA A 305 -9.26 -41.06 -21.71
N PRO A 306 -10.42 -40.66 -21.14
CA PRO A 306 -11.72 -40.60 -21.83
C PRO A 306 -11.83 -39.55 -22.95
N VAL A 307 -12.71 -39.85 -23.90
CA VAL A 307 -13.09 -39.08 -25.10
C VAL A 307 -13.95 -37.86 -24.73
N LEU A 308 -14.98 -38.07 -23.90
CA LEU A 308 -15.91 -37.03 -23.44
C LEU A 308 -15.71 -36.77 -21.94
N ARG A 309 -15.52 -35.51 -21.56
CA ARG A 309 -15.24 -35.09 -20.17
C ARG A 309 -16.16 -33.94 -19.76
N GLY A 310 -16.65 -33.98 -18.51
CA GLY A 310 -17.36 -32.86 -17.91
C GLY A 310 -16.39 -31.84 -17.31
N LEU A 311 -16.47 -30.57 -17.72
CA LEU A 311 -15.56 -29.52 -17.28
C LEU A 311 -16.13 -28.64 -16.16
N ARG A 312 -17.39 -28.22 -16.25
CA ARG A 312 -18.02 -27.24 -15.34
C ARG A 312 -19.53 -27.43 -15.26
N CYS A 313 -20.12 -27.13 -14.11
CA CYS A 313 -21.57 -27.08 -13.92
C CYS A 313 -21.99 -25.74 -13.32
N GLN A 314 -23.07 -25.14 -13.81
CA GLN A 314 -23.73 -24.02 -13.14
C GLN A 314 -25.25 -24.22 -13.09
N GLY A 315 -25.83 -23.87 -11.95
CA GLY A 315 -27.27 -23.97 -11.71
C GLY A 315 -27.81 -22.62 -11.27
N TYR A 316 -28.70 -21.99 -12.04
CA TYR A 316 -29.25 -20.69 -11.70
C TYR A 316 -30.66 -20.44 -12.23
N ASN A 317 -31.44 -19.64 -11.51
CA ASN A 317 -32.78 -19.25 -11.98
C ASN A 317 -32.69 -18.32 -13.21
N THR A 318 -33.47 -18.58 -14.26
CA THR A 318 -33.42 -17.85 -15.56
C THR A 318 -33.75 -16.36 -15.45
N LEU A 319 -34.45 -15.93 -14.39
CA LEU A 319 -34.68 -14.51 -14.07
C LEU A 319 -33.36 -13.72 -14.04
N SER A 320 -32.26 -14.37 -13.66
CA SER A 320 -30.88 -13.85 -13.64
C SER A 320 -30.35 -13.34 -14.99
N HIS A 321 -30.99 -13.68 -16.11
CA HIS A 321 -30.68 -13.09 -17.43
C HIS A 321 -31.42 -11.75 -17.63
N ARG A 322 -32.73 -11.71 -17.42
CA ARG A 322 -33.60 -10.54 -17.68
C ARG A 322 -33.19 -9.31 -16.88
N VAL A 323 -32.68 -9.51 -15.66
CA VAL A 323 -32.23 -8.44 -14.74
C VAL A 323 -30.90 -7.77 -15.13
N ARG A 324 -30.12 -8.37 -16.05
CA ARG A 324 -28.87 -7.76 -16.55
C ARG A 324 -29.18 -6.64 -17.55
N ASN A 325 -28.38 -5.57 -17.56
CA ASN A 325 -28.54 -4.46 -18.51
C ASN A 325 -27.55 -4.55 -19.68
N GLN A 326 -26.45 -5.28 -19.47
CA GLN A 326 -25.41 -5.59 -20.44
C GLN A 326 -24.91 -7.00 -20.13
N SER A 327 -24.28 -7.68 -21.09
CA SER A 327 -23.71 -9.02 -20.89
C SER A 327 -22.76 -9.11 -19.68
N LYS A 328 -22.08 -8.00 -19.33
CA LYS A 328 -21.11 -7.92 -18.23
C LYS A 328 -21.67 -7.47 -16.88
N PHE A 329 -22.82 -6.78 -16.81
CA PHE A 329 -23.25 -6.09 -15.57
C PHE A 329 -24.77 -6.11 -15.30
N HIS A 330 -25.13 -6.40 -14.06
CA HIS A 330 -26.45 -6.15 -13.46
C HIS A 330 -26.57 -4.69 -12.99
N ALA A 331 -27.73 -4.06 -13.15
CA ALA A 331 -27.99 -2.66 -12.73
C ALA A 331 -27.43 -2.26 -11.35
N VAL A 332 -27.58 -3.11 -10.33
CA VAL A 332 -27.12 -2.86 -8.94
C VAL A 332 -25.60 -3.00 -8.74
N GLN A 333 -24.89 -3.67 -9.66
CA GLN A 333 -23.43 -3.84 -9.57
C GLN A 333 -22.65 -2.55 -9.88
N LEU A 334 -23.31 -1.56 -10.50
CA LEU A 334 -22.68 -0.30 -10.91
C LEU A 334 -22.61 0.75 -9.79
N GLY A 335 -23.33 0.55 -8.68
CA GLY A 335 -23.43 1.53 -7.59
C GLY A 335 -23.87 2.91 -8.12
N LYS A 336 -25.04 2.96 -8.78
CA LYS A 336 -25.48 4.16 -9.51
C LYS A 336 -25.68 5.35 -8.60
N ILE A 337 -26.34 5.12 -7.44
CA ILE A 337 -26.65 6.18 -6.48
C ILE A 337 -25.32 6.69 -5.89
N THR A 338 -24.44 5.78 -5.46
CA THR A 338 -23.07 6.08 -5.01
C THR A 338 -22.33 6.93 -6.03
N SER A 339 -22.38 6.55 -7.32
CA SER A 339 -21.74 7.28 -8.40
C SER A 339 -22.32 8.69 -8.55
N ALA A 340 -23.65 8.83 -8.59
CA ALA A 340 -24.33 10.11 -8.69
C ALA A 340 -24.00 11.07 -7.52
N VAL A 341 -23.92 10.57 -6.28
CA VAL A 341 -23.62 11.43 -5.11
C VAL A 341 -22.13 11.77 -4.96
N SER A 342 -21.23 10.84 -5.30
CA SER A 342 -19.77 11.08 -5.28
C SER A 342 -19.28 11.97 -6.44
N GLY A 343 -20.02 12.00 -7.55
CA GLY A 343 -19.76 12.88 -8.69
C GLY A 343 -19.87 14.38 -8.40
N THR A 344 -20.41 14.79 -7.23
CA THR A 344 -20.36 16.20 -6.77
C THR A 344 -18.96 16.75 -6.53
N THR A 345 -17.91 15.92 -6.69
CA THR A 345 -16.49 16.33 -6.67
C THR A 345 -15.78 16.13 -8.02
N ALA A 346 -16.52 15.82 -9.09
CA ALA A 346 -15.95 15.50 -10.40
C ALA A 346 -15.40 16.76 -11.11
N VAL A 347 -14.12 16.75 -11.46
CA VAL A 347 -13.44 17.90 -12.08
C VAL A 347 -13.16 17.67 -13.56
N GLY A 348 -13.77 18.51 -14.41
CA GLY A 348 -13.52 18.56 -15.85
C GLY A 348 -14.61 17.89 -16.70
N PHE A 349 -14.71 18.34 -17.96
CA PHE A 349 -15.86 18.12 -18.83
C PHE A 349 -16.33 16.66 -18.95
N ALA A 350 -15.41 15.71 -19.13
CA ALA A 350 -15.75 14.29 -19.25
C ALA A 350 -16.38 13.72 -17.96
N SER A 351 -15.77 14.01 -16.81
CA SER A 351 -16.23 13.51 -15.51
C SER A 351 -17.52 14.19 -15.05
N ILE A 352 -17.70 15.48 -15.37
CA ILE A 352 -18.96 16.21 -15.17
C ILE A 352 -20.05 15.60 -16.05
N GLY A 353 -19.80 15.36 -17.35
CA GLY A 353 -20.77 14.71 -18.25
C GLY A 353 -21.13 13.27 -17.84
N GLN A 354 -20.20 12.53 -17.22
CA GLN A 354 -20.49 11.25 -16.57
C GLN A 354 -21.38 11.43 -15.34
N TRP A 355 -21.12 12.44 -14.50
CA TRP A 355 -21.92 12.73 -13.31
C TRP A 355 -23.36 13.14 -13.66
N THR A 356 -23.56 14.10 -14.57
CA THR A 356 -24.90 14.50 -15.05
C THR A 356 -25.67 13.28 -15.58
N ARG A 357 -25.00 12.38 -16.32
CA ARG A 357 -25.60 11.11 -16.78
C ARG A 357 -26.00 10.20 -15.62
N ARG A 358 -25.17 10.04 -14.58
CA ARG A 358 -25.51 9.23 -13.39
C ARG A 358 -26.67 9.79 -12.58
N VAL A 359 -26.74 11.12 -12.44
CA VAL A 359 -27.89 11.79 -11.82
C VAL A 359 -29.16 11.49 -12.62
N GLN A 360 -29.14 11.71 -13.95
CA GLN A 360 -30.32 11.45 -14.78
C GLN A 360 -30.69 9.96 -14.86
N GLU A 361 -29.72 9.04 -14.83
CA GLU A 361 -29.99 7.60 -14.71
C GLU A 361 -30.76 7.27 -13.43
N CYS A 362 -30.48 7.94 -12.31
CA CYS A 362 -31.17 7.73 -11.04
C CYS A 362 -32.55 8.42 -10.99
N ARG A 363 -32.68 9.62 -11.58
CA ARG A 363 -33.98 10.31 -11.76
C ARG A 363 -34.96 9.49 -12.59
N ASN A 364 -34.46 8.82 -13.63
CA ASN A 364 -35.31 8.03 -14.52
C ASN A 364 -35.85 6.77 -13.81
N ASN A 365 -35.03 6.08 -13.02
CA ASN A 365 -35.38 4.91 -12.20
C ASN A 365 -34.21 4.57 -11.25
N LEU A 366 -34.48 4.36 -9.95
CA LEU A 366 -33.45 3.86 -9.03
C LEU A 366 -33.07 2.38 -9.35
N PRO A 367 -31.90 1.89 -8.93
CA PRO A 367 -31.40 0.56 -9.33
C PRO A 367 -32.30 -0.63 -8.98
N HIS A 368 -33.12 -0.49 -7.93
CA HIS A 368 -34.13 -1.48 -7.56
C HIS A 368 -35.45 -1.29 -8.33
N GLU A 369 -35.90 -0.06 -8.61
CA GLU A 369 -37.08 0.20 -9.45
C GLU A 369 -36.89 -0.35 -10.86
N ALA A 370 -35.71 -0.12 -11.45
CA ALA A 370 -35.28 -0.73 -12.70
C ALA A 370 -35.14 -2.27 -12.64
N PHE A 371 -35.15 -2.89 -11.45
CA PHE A 371 -35.22 -4.34 -11.26
C PHE A 371 -36.67 -4.83 -11.09
N HIS A 372 -37.49 -4.14 -10.29
CA HIS A 372 -38.93 -4.41 -10.14
C HIS A 372 -39.65 -4.40 -11.50
N LEU A 373 -39.42 -3.37 -12.32
CA LEU A 373 -39.92 -3.26 -13.70
C LEU A 373 -39.45 -4.39 -14.64
N LYS A 374 -38.40 -5.13 -14.27
CA LYS A 374 -37.89 -6.26 -15.05
C LYS A 374 -38.40 -7.60 -14.57
N VAL A 375 -38.57 -7.81 -13.26
CA VAL A 375 -39.06 -9.07 -12.69
C VAL A 375 -40.59 -9.16 -12.69
N HIS A 376 -41.31 -8.04 -12.83
CA HIS A 376 -42.76 -7.99 -13.04
C HIS A 376 -43.17 -8.02 -14.51
N GLY A 377 -44.40 -8.50 -14.75
CA GLY A 377 -45.03 -8.63 -16.06
C GLY A 377 -45.38 -10.08 -16.40
N GLU A 378 -46.06 -10.28 -17.52
CA GLU A 378 -46.42 -11.61 -18.01
C GLU A 378 -45.20 -12.39 -18.54
N ASN A 379 -45.31 -13.72 -18.57
CA ASN A 379 -44.34 -14.64 -19.15
C ASN A 379 -42.90 -14.46 -18.63
N GLN A 380 -42.75 -14.38 -17.31
CA GLN A 380 -41.44 -14.34 -16.65
C GLN A 380 -40.74 -15.70 -16.73
N PRO A 381 -39.50 -15.79 -17.25
CA PRO A 381 -38.75 -17.03 -17.22
C PRO A 381 -38.24 -17.29 -15.80
N GLN A 382 -38.99 -18.10 -15.03
CA GLN A 382 -38.66 -18.49 -13.66
C GLN A 382 -38.05 -19.90 -13.57
N ALA A 383 -37.78 -20.55 -14.70
CA ALA A 383 -37.17 -21.87 -14.77
C ALA A 383 -35.80 -21.91 -14.05
N MET A 384 -35.48 -23.08 -13.47
CA MET A 384 -34.14 -23.35 -12.97
C MET A 384 -33.28 -23.87 -14.12
N ARG A 385 -32.30 -23.09 -14.57
CA ARG A 385 -31.36 -23.48 -15.62
C ARG A 385 -30.22 -24.27 -15.02
N MET A 386 -30.09 -25.52 -15.43
CA MET A 386 -28.95 -26.38 -15.15
C MET A 386 -28.10 -26.45 -16.41
N GLU A 387 -26.83 -26.04 -16.34
CA GLU A 387 -25.95 -25.93 -17.50
C GLU A 387 -24.61 -26.62 -17.23
N ASN A 388 -24.29 -27.61 -18.05
CA ASN A 388 -23.08 -28.42 -17.97
C ASN A 388 -22.20 -28.11 -19.19
N THR A 389 -20.92 -27.80 -18.96
CA THR A 389 -19.89 -27.66 -19.98
C THR A 389 -19.11 -28.96 -20.13
N TYR A 390 -18.91 -29.40 -21.37
CA TYR A 390 -18.19 -30.62 -21.73
C TYR A 390 -17.05 -30.33 -22.70
N GLN A 391 -16.04 -31.21 -22.69
CA GLN A 391 -14.98 -31.29 -23.68
C GLN A 391 -15.05 -32.65 -24.37
N LEU A 392 -15.10 -32.64 -25.69
CA LEU A 392 -15.03 -33.81 -26.56
C LEU A 392 -13.68 -33.82 -27.29
N ASP A 393 -12.84 -34.80 -27.02
CA ASP A 393 -11.58 -35.02 -27.73
C ASP A 393 -11.85 -35.87 -28.98
N VAL A 394 -12.23 -35.19 -30.05
CA VAL A 394 -12.60 -35.79 -31.34
C VAL A 394 -11.43 -36.59 -31.94
N SER A 395 -10.19 -36.25 -31.59
CA SER A 395 -9.00 -37.00 -32.02
C SER A 395 -8.93 -38.44 -31.48
N ARG A 396 -9.70 -38.75 -30.42
CA ARG A 396 -9.80 -40.08 -29.78
C ARG A 396 -11.02 -40.90 -30.23
N MET A 397 -11.99 -40.30 -30.93
CA MET A 397 -13.15 -41.01 -31.45
C MET A 397 -12.74 -41.99 -32.55
N LYS A 398 -13.50 -43.08 -32.74
CA LYS A 398 -13.36 -43.96 -33.93
C LYS A 398 -13.41 -43.15 -35.22
N ALA A 399 -12.73 -43.59 -36.28
CA ALA A 399 -12.63 -42.82 -37.51
C ALA A 399 -14.01 -42.58 -38.15
N GLU A 400 -14.89 -43.58 -38.12
CA GLU A 400 -16.27 -43.51 -38.58
C GLU A 400 -17.18 -42.58 -37.74
N ASP A 401 -16.82 -42.27 -36.49
CA ASP A 401 -17.60 -41.40 -35.60
C ASP A 401 -17.18 -39.91 -35.65
N ARG A 402 -16.17 -39.54 -36.45
CA ARG A 402 -15.66 -38.15 -36.56
C ARG A 402 -16.48 -37.27 -37.49
N ASN A 403 -17.80 -37.30 -37.33
CA ASN A 403 -18.78 -36.53 -38.11
C ASN A 403 -19.87 -35.94 -37.18
N GLY A 404 -20.59 -34.94 -37.69
CA GLY A 404 -21.57 -34.19 -36.90
C GLY A 404 -22.80 -35.00 -36.54
N ARG A 405 -23.21 -35.93 -37.42
CA ARG A 405 -24.29 -36.89 -37.17
C ARG A 405 -23.97 -37.80 -35.99
N ALA A 406 -22.80 -38.45 -36.00
CA ALA A 406 -22.34 -39.32 -34.92
C ALA A 406 -22.20 -38.55 -33.60
N ILE A 407 -21.70 -37.31 -33.64
CA ILE A 407 -21.65 -36.44 -32.44
C ILE A 407 -23.07 -36.09 -31.95
N TYR A 408 -24.02 -35.76 -32.83
CA TYR A 408 -25.40 -35.48 -32.43
C TYR A 408 -26.12 -36.70 -31.84
N ASP A 409 -25.94 -37.87 -32.47
CA ASP A 409 -26.61 -39.12 -32.11
C ASP A 409 -25.98 -39.82 -30.90
N ASN A 410 -24.64 -39.86 -30.80
CA ASN A 410 -23.90 -40.61 -29.78
C ASN A 410 -23.37 -39.74 -28.62
N VAL A 411 -23.26 -38.41 -28.77
CA VAL A 411 -22.82 -37.49 -27.69
C VAL A 411 -23.97 -36.59 -27.23
N ILE A 412 -24.51 -35.74 -28.12
CA ILE A 412 -25.46 -34.69 -27.72
C ILE A 412 -26.80 -35.27 -27.26
N THR A 413 -27.39 -36.19 -28.04
CA THR A 413 -28.66 -36.84 -27.69
C THR A 413 -28.60 -37.60 -26.36
N PRO A 414 -27.59 -38.44 -26.07
CA PRO A 414 -27.45 -39.10 -24.77
C PRO A 414 -27.26 -38.14 -23.60
N LEU A 415 -26.44 -37.08 -23.76
CA LEU A 415 -26.26 -36.06 -22.72
C LEU A 415 -27.57 -35.32 -22.38
N LEU A 416 -28.44 -35.07 -23.36
CA LEU A 416 -29.78 -34.51 -23.13
C LEU A 416 -30.70 -35.48 -22.35
N ARG A 417 -30.47 -36.80 -22.46
CA ARG A 417 -31.21 -37.83 -21.70
C ARG A 417 -30.64 -38.09 -20.31
N SER A 418 -29.39 -37.72 -20.00
CA SER A 418 -28.76 -37.95 -18.69
C SER A 418 -29.56 -37.42 -17.49
N TRP A 419 -30.37 -36.37 -17.68
CA TRP A 419 -31.26 -35.83 -16.63
C TRP A 419 -32.39 -36.77 -16.18
N THR A 420 -32.71 -37.82 -16.96
CA THR A 420 -33.68 -38.87 -16.56
C THR A 420 -33.01 -40.17 -16.08
N TYR A 421 -31.68 -40.19 -15.98
CA TYR A 421 -30.94 -41.29 -15.35
C TYR A 421 -31.26 -41.34 -13.84
N ALA A 422 -31.36 -42.54 -13.26
CA ALA A 422 -31.85 -42.73 -11.89
C ALA A 422 -31.12 -41.88 -10.84
N THR A 423 -29.80 -42.03 -10.73
CA THR A 423 -28.99 -41.32 -9.71
C THR A 423 -29.05 -39.81 -9.91
N VAL A 424 -28.88 -39.32 -11.14
CA VAL A 424 -28.98 -37.89 -11.50
C VAL A 424 -30.32 -37.30 -11.06
N ARG A 425 -31.43 -37.97 -11.39
CA ARG A 425 -32.78 -37.50 -11.10
C ARG A 425 -33.04 -37.39 -9.60
N GLU A 426 -32.68 -38.41 -8.83
CA GLU A 426 -32.96 -38.43 -7.39
C GLU A 426 -32.04 -37.45 -6.63
N SER A 427 -30.75 -37.34 -6.99
CA SER A 427 -29.86 -36.31 -6.44
C SER A 427 -30.41 -34.89 -6.66
N LEU A 428 -30.95 -34.61 -7.85
CA LEU A 428 -31.51 -33.28 -8.17
C LEU A 428 -32.83 -32.98 -7.43
N LYS A 429 -33.69 -33.98 -7.18
CA LYS A 429 -34.90 -33.79 -6.36
C LYS A 429 -34.58 -33.32 -4.95
N GLN A 430 -33.49 -33.80 -4.34
CA GLN A 430 -33.12 -33.48 -2.96
C GLN A 430 -32.71 -32.00 -2.80
N VAL A 431 -32.17 -31.38 -3.85
CA VAL A 431 -31.68 -29.98 -3.83
C VAL A 431 -32.63 -28.96 -4.45
N LEU A 432 -33.55 -29.36 -5.32
CA LEU A 432 -34.45 -28.43 -6.03
C LEU A 432 -35.66 -28.06 -5.16
N VAL A 433 -35.77 -26.79 -4.79
CA VAL A 433 -36.90 -26.23 -4.05
C VAL A 433 -37.87 -25.57 -5.04
N PRO A 434 -39.06 -26.15 -5.29
CA PRO A 434 -40.03 -25.62 -6.25
C PRO A 434 -40.85 -24.47 -5.66
N PHE A 435 -41.18 -23.49 -6.52
CA PHE A 435 -41.99 -22.32 -6.18
C PHE A 435 -43.16 -22.16 -7.13
N LYS A 436 -44.31 -21.72 -6.61
CA LYS A 436 -45.41 -21.21 -7.43
C LYS A 436 -44.93 -20.01 -8.25
N ARG A 437 -45.59 -19.77 -9.40
CA ARG A 437 -45.37 -18.60 -10.25
C ARG A 437 -45.34 -17.31 -9.40
N ASP A 438 -44.39 -16.44 -9.72
CA ASP A 438 -44.18 -15.08 -9.18
C ASP A 438 -43.73 -14.99 -7.71
N ILE A 439 -43.66 -16.10 -6.96
CA ILE A 439 -43.11 -16.11 -5.59
C ILE A 439 -41.61 -15.75 -5.57
N ILE A 440 -40.84 -16.16 -6.58
CA ILE A 440 -39.40 -15.82 -6.66
C ILE A 440 -39.19 -14.30 -6.84
N PRO A 441 -39.85 -13.61 -7.80
CA PRO A 441 -39.91 -12.14 -7.84
C PRO A 441 -40.34 -11.49 -6.51
N GLN A 442 -41.45 -11.95 -5.91
CA GLN A 442 -41.97 -11.40 -4.65
C GLN A 442 -40.99 -11.56 -3.47
N MET A 443 -40.22 -12.65 -3.43
CA MET A 443 -39.19 -12.88 -2.42
C MET A 443 -38.09 -11.81 -2.47
N PHE A 444 -37.63 -11.41 -3.66
CA PHE A 444 -36.70 -10.28 -3.78
C PHE A 444 -37.32 -8.98 -3.27
N GLU A 445 -38.60 -8.74 -3.55
CA GLU A 445 -39.30 -7.53 -3.10
C GLU A 445 -39.42 -7.44 -1.58
N TRP A 446 -40.00 -8.44 -0.94
CA TRP A 446 -40.20 -8.45 0.50
C TRP A 446 -38.88 -8.38 1.27
N VAL A 447 -37.87 -9.15 0.87
CA VAL A 447 -36.63 -9.30 1.65
C VAL A 447 -35.63 -8.16 1.37
N THR A 448 -35.70 -7.48 0.21
CA THR A 448 -34.90 -6.27 -0.04
C THR A 448 -35.59 -4.96 0.38
N PHE A 449 -36.90 -4.98 0.70
CA PHE A 449 -37.69 -3.80 1.04
C PHE A 449 -37.04 -2.82 2.05
N PRO A 450 -36.37 -3.25 3.14
CA PRO A 450 -35.70 -2.31 4.04
C PRO A 450 -34.54 -1.55 3.40
N VAL A 451 -33.78 -2.23 2.52
CA VAL A 451 -32.63 -1.67 1.80
C VAL A 451 -33.10 -0.73 0.70
N THR A 452 -34.12 -1.11 -0.08
CA THR A 452 -34.66 -0.27 -1.14
C THR A 452 -35.33 0.97 -0.56
N SER A 453 -36.10 0.84 0.53
CA SER A 453 -36.69 1.97 1.26
C SER A 453 -35.66 2.97 1.78
N PHE A 454 -34.54 2.49 2.35
CA PHE A 454 -33.43 3.37 2.73
C PHE A 454 -32.87 4.13 1.51
N LEU A 455 -32.64 3.44 0.39
CA LEU A 455 -32.09 4.06 -0.81
C LEU A 455 -33.04 5.09 -1.45
N LYS A 456 -34.37 4.85 -1.43
CA LYS A 456 -35.38 5.86 -1.84
C LYS A 456 -35.37 7.08 -0.93
N LEU A 457 -35.30 6.89 0.39
CA LEU A 457 -35.23 7.98 1.37
C LEU A 457 -33.94 8.80 1.23
N ALA A 458 -32.80 8.12 1.03
CA ALA A 458 -31.52 8.77 0.82
C ALA A 458 -31.49 9.59 -0.48
N TRP A 459 -32.04 9.05 -1.58
CA TRP A 459 -32.12 9.78 -2.84
C TRP A 459 -33.01 11.03 -2.73
N SER A 460 -34.24 10.88 -2.22
CA SER A 460 -35.19 12.01 -2.10
C SER A 460 -34.73 13.15 -1.18
N LYS A 461 -33.82 12.88 -0.23
CA LYS A 461 -33.16 13.93 0.58
C LYS A 461 -31.93 14.54 -0.08
N LEU A 462 -31.28 13.85 -1.03
CA LEU A 462 -30.05 14.31 -1.68
C LEU A 462 -30.25 14.97 -3.04
N GLU A 463 -31.26 14.56 -3.81
CA GLU A 463 -31.56 15.18 -5.12
C GLU A 463 -31.69 16.73 -5.04
N PRO A 464 -32.45 17.32 -4.10
CA PRO A 464 -32.51 18.79 -3.93
C PRO A 464 -31.20 19.45 -3.41
N THR A 465 -30.18 18.64 -3.11
CA THR A 465 -28.82 19.08 -2.76
C THR A 465 -27.91 19.00 -3.98
N LEU A 466 -28.06 17.94 -4.81
CA LEU A 466 -27.40 17.81 -6.12
C LEU A 466 -27.82 18.94 -7.07
N ASP A 467 -29.10 19.34 -7.05
CA ASP A 467 -29.65 20.45 -7.85
C ASP A 467 -29.06 21.84 -7.51
N LYS A 468 -28.28 21.93 -6.43
CA LYS A 468 -27.62 23.15 -5.95
C LYS A 468 -26.08 23.08 -6.08
N ASP A 469 -25.59 22.09 -6.83
CA ASP A 469 -24.17 21.70 -6.94
C ASP A 469 -23.48 21.49 -5.57
N ALA A 470 -24.25 21.23 -4.51
CA ALA A 470 -23.73 21.19 -3.15
C ALA A 470 -23.07 19.84 -2.83
N ILE A 471 -21.84 19.89 -2.31
CA ILE A 471 -20.96 18.73 -2.23
C ILE A 471 -21.37 17.78 -1.10
N ILE A 472 -21.84 16.57 -1.44
CA ILE A 472 -22.36 15.60 -0.45
C ILE A 472 -21.28 15.17 0.55
N GLU A 473 -21.69 14.94 1.81
CA GLU A 473 -20.79 14.50 2.88
C GLU A 473 -20.35 13.02 2.69
N PRO A 474 -19.04 12.70 2.80
CA PRO A 474 -18.51 11.35 2.58
C PRO A 474 -19.19 10.23 3.40
N TYR A 475 -19.54 10.47 4.66
CA TYR A 475 -20.22 9.45 5.50
C TYR A 475 -21.53 8.95 4.86
N LEU A 476 -22.29 9.84 4.23
CA LEU A 476 -23.56 9.50 3.58
C LEU A 476 -23.35 8.80 2.23
N ILE A 477 -22.31 9.19 1.48
CA ILE A 477 -21.86 8.50 0.26
C ILE A 477 -21.49 7.05 0.58
N GLU A 478 -20.76 6.81 1.68
CA GLU A 478 -20.42 5.46 2.13
C GLU A 478 -21.62 4.68 2.66
N MET A 479 -22.54 5.33 3.39
CA MET A 479 -23.77 4.69 3.85
C MET A 479 -24.62 4.17 2.67
N ILE A 480 -24.78 4.99 1.63
CA ILE A 480 -25.44 4.62 0.38
C ILE A 480 -24.72 3.45 -0.30
N SER A 481 -23.39 3.50 -0.38
CA SER A 481 -22.63 2.45 -1.07
C SER A 481 -22.64 1.11 -0.33
N MET A 482 -22.65 1.14 1.01
CA MET A 482 -22.89 -0.04 1.83
C MET A 482 -24.27 -0.67 1.53
N PHE A 483 -25.33 0.12 1.39
CA PHE A 483 -26.66 -0.37 1.04
C PHE A 483 -26.81 -0.81 -0.43
N GLU A 484 -26.19 -0.12 -1.40
CA GLU A 484 -26.15 -0.61 -2.80
C GLU A 484 -25.36 -1.93 -2.91
N ARG A 485 -24.31 -2.13 -2.11
CA ARG A 485 -23.58 -3.40 -2.02
C ARG A 485 -24.39 -4.50 -1.33
N ALA A 486 -25.15 -4.17 -0.29
CA ALA A 486 -26.12 -5.09 0.31
C ALA A 486 -27.15 -5.52 -0.73
N LEU A 487 -27.80 -4.57 -1.42
CA LEU A 487 -28.76 -4.85 -2.50
C LEU A 487 -28.15 -5.75 -3.59
N ASN A 488 -26.92 -5.44 -4.03
CA ASN A 488 -26.18 -6.23 -5.01
C ASN A 488 -25.91 -7.68 -4.54
N TYR A 489 -25.56 -7.88 -3.27
CA TYR A 489 -25.45 -9.22 -2.68
C TYR A 489 -26.81 -9.94 -2.69
N GLY A 490 -27.91 -9.27 -2.28
CA GLY A 490 -29.25 -9.87 -2.29
C GLY A 490 -29.74 -10.28 -3.68
N HIS A 491 -29.38 -9.51 -4.72
CA HIS A 491 -29.76 -9.77 -6.10
C HIS A 491 -28.89 -10.81 -6.82
N THR A 492 -27.68 -11.12 -6.32
CA THR A 492 -26.69 -11.93 -7.05
C THR A 492 -25.99 -13.02 -6.25
N GLY A 493 -26.17 -13.06 -4.93
CA GLY A 493 -25.47 -13.95 -3.99
C GLY A 493 -23.96 -13.80 -3.90
N ALA A 494 -23.35 -12.91 -4.70
CA ALA A 494 -21.92 -12.83 -4.87
C ALA A 494 -21.25 -12.10 -3.70
N ALA A 495 -21.01 -12.79 -2.57
CA ALA A 495 -20.46 -12.22 -1.33
C ALA A 495 -19.21 -11.34 -1.50
N ARG A 496 -18.42 -11.55 -2.57
CA ARG A 496 -17.31 -10.68 -3.00
C ARG A 496 -17.68 -9.20 -3.25
N VAL A 497 -18.97 -8.86 -3.37
CA VAL A 497 -19.44 -7.46 -3.50
C VAL A 497 -19.54 -6.74 -2.15
N LEU A 498 -19.47 -7.45 -1.02
CA LEU A 498 -19.49 -6.89 0.33
C LEU A 498 -18.10 -6.39 0.70
N THR A 499 -17.95 -5.10 1.01
CA THR A 499 -16.66 -4.53 1.45
C THR A 499 -16.46 -4.77 2.95
N ARG A 500 -16.15 -6.03 3.29
CA ARG A 500 -15.93 -6.55 4.65
C ARG A 500 -15.15 -5.61 5.56
N THR A 501 -14.07 -4.99 5.06
CA THR A 501 -13.22 -4.05 5.82
C THR A 501 -13.96 -2.88 6.49
N LEU A 502 -15.06 -2.39 5.88
CA LEU A 502 -15.98 -1.41 6.47
C LEU A 502 -17.26 -2.11 6.98
N MET A 503 -17.87 -2.93 6.14
CA MET A 503 -19.22 -3.47 6.35
C MET A 503 -19.30 -4.50 7.48
N ASP A 504 -18.21 -5.19 7.85
CA ASP A 504 -18.22 -6.09 9.01
C ASP A 504 -18.20 -5.27 10.31
N ARG A 505 -17.44 -4.16 10.32
CA ARG A 505 -17.34 -3.28 11.48
C ARG A 505 -18.63 -2.50 11.76
N THR A 506 -19.44 -2.22 10.73
CA THR A 506 -20.80 -1.67 10.90
C THR A 506 -21.87 -2.73 11.16
N TRP A 507 -21.49 -4.02 11.20
CA TRP A 507 -22.31 -5.24 11.30
C TRP A 507 -23.15 -5.59 10.06
N LEU A 508 -23.11 -4.79 8.99
CA LEU A 508 -23.96 -4.99 7.80
C LEU A 508 -23.62 -6.25 7.01
N SER A 509 -22.34 -6.52 6.72
CA SER A 509 -21.98 -7.80 6.07
C SER A 509 -21.98 -8.98 7.03
N LEU A 510 -21.90 -8.76 8.35
CA LEU A 510 -22.07 -9.84 9.32
C LEU A 510 -23.52 -10.35 9.30
N GLY A 511 -24.52 -9.49 9.52
CA GLY A 511 -25.94 -9.90 9.49
C GLY A 511 -26.35 -10.52 8.15
N LEU A 512 -25.85 -9.99 7.03
CA LEU A 512 -26.12 -10.52 5.69
C LEU A 512 -25.48 -11.91 5.42
N ILE A 513 -24.43 -12.29 6.14
CA ILE A 513 -23.74 -13.59 5.98
C ILE A 513 -24.23 -14.61 7.02
N PHE A 514 -24.40 -14.18 8.28
CA PHE A 514 -24.78 -15.05 9.38
C PHE A 514 -26.29 -15.25 9.49
N ASP A 515 -27.07 -14.17 9.44
CA ASP A 515 -28.51 -14.19 9.75
C ASP A 515 -29.40 -14.09 8.51
N GLY A 516 -28.85 -13.65 7.38
CA GLY A 516 -29.62 -13.40 6.15
C GLY A 516 -30.39 -12.07 6.16
N PHE A 517 -30.06 -11.14 7.06
CA PHE A 517 -30.74 -9.83 7.15
C PHE A 517 -29.75 -8.67 7.35
N PRO A 518 -30.01 -7.49 6.75
CA PRO A 518 -29.13 -6.33 6.90
C PRO A 518 -29.26 -5.69 8.29
N SER A 519 -28.28 -5.92 9.15
CA SER A 519 -28.18 -5.31 10.49
C SER A 519 -27.18 -4.16 10.53
N LEU A 520 -27.38 -3.18 11.42
CA LEU A 520 -26.46 -2.07 11.61
C LEU A 520 -26.23 -1.80 13.10
N SER A 521 -24.98 -1.66 13.51
CA SER A 521 -24.67 -1.32 14.90
C SER A 521 -25.06 0.14 15.22
N GLY A 522 -25.88 0.33 16.24
CA GLY A 522 -26.33 1.66 16.71
C GLY A 522 -25.21 2.59 17.20
N ARG A 523 -23.95 2.11 17.24
CA ARG A 523 -22.77 2.95 17.46
C ARG A 523 -22.47 3.89 16.29
N PHE A 524 -22.84 3.54 15.06
CA PHE A 524 -22.55 4.34 13.86
C PHE A 524 -23.72 5.21 13.42
N ILE A 525 -24.95 4.76 13.68
CA ILE A 525 -26.19 5.36 13.20
C ILE A 525 -27.21 5.42 14.32
N SER A 526 -27.86 6.57 14.49
CA SER A 526 -29.15 6.67 15.18
C SER A 526 -30.24 7.12 14.22
N HIS A 527 -31.38 6.47 14.35
CA HIS A 527 -32.66 7.00 13.92
C HIS A 527 -33.03 8.15 14.85
N GLY A 528 -33.33 9.32 14.28
CA GLY A 528 -34.05 10.38 14.98
C GLY A 528 -35.54 10.08 14.99
N ASP A 529 -36.38 11.12 14.95
CA ASP A 529 -37.80 10.91 14.78
C ASP A 529 -38.11 10.27 13.42
N LEU A 530 -38.92 9.21 13.44
CA LEU A 530 -39.41 8.52 12.25
C LEU A 530 -40.30 9.43 11.40
N ALA A 531 -40.98 10.41 11.99
CA ALA A 531 -41.76 11.43 11.28
C ALA A 531 -40.86 12.41 10.49
N GLU A 532 -39.77 12.89 11.09
CA GLU A 532 -38.72 13.67 10.39
C GLU A 532 -37.96 12.84 9.35
N LYS A 533 -38.03 11.51 9.46
CA LYS A 533 -37.20 10.55 8.72
C LYS A 533 -35.72 10.86 8.89
N SER A 534 -35.30 11.34 10.07
CA SER A 534 -33.96 11.90 10.29
C SER A 534 -32.97 10.80 10.67
N ILE A 535 -31.80 10.82 10.01
CA ILE A 535 -30.74 9.83 10.19
C ILE A 535 -29.49 10.58 10.64
N LYS A 536 -28.90 10.19 11.76
CA LYS A 536 -27.69 10.82 12.32
C LYS A 536 -26.55 9.81 12.30
N LEU A 537 -25.41 10.20 11.70
CA LEU A 537 -24.22 9.36 11.58
C LEU A 537 -23.12 9.84 12.55
N TYR A 538 -22.61 8.94 13.39
CA TYR A 538 -21.64 9.27 14.44
C TYR A 538 -20.20 9.21 13.92
N ALA A 539 -19.75 10.32 13.33
CA ALA A 539 -18.40 10.49 12.78
C ALA A 539 -17.26 9.98 13.70
N ARG A 540 -17.34 10.25 15.01
CA ARG A 540 -16.36 9.82 16.03
C ARG A 540 -16.16 8.30 16.16
N HIS A 541 -17.12 7.52 15.68
CA HIS A 541 -17.10 6.06 15.75
C HIS A 541 -16.78 5.43 14.39
N TRP A 542 -16.59 6.21 13.32
CA TRP A 542 -16.38 5.67 11.98
C TRP A 542 -15.12 4.80 11.90
N PRO A 543 -15.13 3.65 11.20
CA PRO A 543 -13.97 2.76 11.19
C PRO A 543 -12.78 3.37 10.46
N MET A 544 -11.65 3.51 11.17
CA MET A 544 -10.37 3.93 10.61
C MET A 544 -9.49 2.73 10.28
N ASP A 545 -8.58 2.92 9.34
CA ASP A 545 -7.44 2.03 9.11
C ASP A 545 -6.27 2.40 10.02
N MET A 546 -5.72 1.41 10.74
CA MET A 546 -4.74 1.66 11.82
C MET A 546 -3.33 1.99 11.30
N GLN A 547 -2.98 1.58 10.07
CA GLN A 547 -1.65 1.83 9.50
C GLN A 547 -1.61 3.16 8.75
N THR A 548 -2.65 3.45 7.98
CA THR A 548 -2.69 4.63 7.09
C THR A 548 -3.48 5.82 7.63
N ASN A 549 -4.15 5.67 8.78
CA ASN A 549 -5.14 6.60 9.35
C ASN A 549 -6.22 7.08 8.35
N ARG A 550 -6.59 6.22 7.38
CA ARG A 550 -7.63 6.50 6.40
C ARG A 550 -9.00 5.99 6.89
N PRO A 551 -10.10 6.76 6.75
CA PRO A 551 -11.45 6.22 6.95
C PRO A 551 -11.70 5.04 6.02
N LYS A 552 -12.27 3.94 6.53
CA LYS A 552 -12.61 2.79 5.70
C LYS A 552 -13.82 3.13 4.83
N THR A 553 -13.78 2.64 3.59
CA THR A 553 -14.75 2.93 2.53
C THR A 553 -15.26 1.65 1.87
N SER A 554 -16.37 1.81 1.17
CA SER A 554 -17.02 0.83 0.29
C SER A 554 -17.29 1.43 -1.10
N SER A 555 -17.38 2.75 -1.25
CA SER A 555 -17.67 3.42 -2.53
C SER A 555 -16.61 3.22 -3.62
N ARG A 556 -15.37 2.90 -3.24
CA ARG A 556 -14.18 2.82 -4.11
C ARG A 556 -14.47 2.28 -5.52
N ARG A 557 -15.04 1.07 -5.62
CA ARG A 557 -15.23 0.41 -6.92
C ARG A 557 -16.26 1.09 -7.83
N ALA A 558 -17.28 1.74 -7.27
CA ALA A 558 -18.26 2.50 -8.06
C ALA A 558 -17.64 3.80 -8.61
N GLN A 559 -16.80 4.45 -7.79
CA GLN A 559 -16.05 5.64 -8.21
C GLN A 559 -15.00 5.31 -9.27
N GLU A 560 -14.17 4.28 -9.06
CA GLU A 560 -13.20 3.78 -10.05
C GLU A 560 -13.85 3.44 -11.40
N LEU A 561 -14.99 2.74 -11.41
CA LEU A 561 -15.68 2.32 -12.63
C LEU A 561 -16.42 3.45 -13.36
N THR A 562 -16.71 4.57 -12.69
CA THR A 562 -17.38 5.72 -13.31
C THR A 562 -16.40 6.84 -13.65
N TYR A 563 -15.55 7.26 -12.70
CA TYR A 563 -14.70 8.46 -12.79
C TYR A 563 -13.18 8.17 -12.83
N GLY A 564 -12.76 6.94 -12.57
CA GLY A 564 -11.34 6.56 -12.50
C GLY A 564 -10.73 6.70 -11.10
N ASN A 565 -9.44 6.33 -10.98
CA ASN A 565 -8.73 6.24 -9.71
C ASN A 565 -8.41 7.61 -9.09
N ASP A 566 -8.05 8.60 -9.92
CA ASP A 566 -7.64 9.96 -9.50
C ASP A 566 -8.77 10.72 -8.79
N HIS A 567 -10.02 10.44 -9.19
CA HIS A 567 -11.23 10.93 -8.53
C HIS A 567 -11.42 10.25 -7.17
N TYR A 568 -11.21 8.93 -7.09
CA TYR A 568 -11.30 8.20 -5.83
C TYR A 568 -10.23 8.61 -4.81
N GLU A 569 -8.97 8.81 -5.22
CA GLU A 569 -7.92 9.29 -4.29
C GLU A 569 -8.17 10.74 -3.81
N ALA A 570 -8.71 11.61 -4.67
CA ALA A 570 -9.20 12.93 -4.24
C ALA A 570 -10.37 12.81 -3.24
N TYR A 571 -11.30 11.87 -3.46
CA TYR A 571 -12.41 11.59 -2.55
C TYR A 571 -11.95 11.04 -1.19
N ILE A 572 -11.05 10.04 -1.13
CA ILE A 572 -10.58 9.49 0.15
C ILE A 572 -9.71 10.48 0.91
N ALA A 573 -8.96 11.35 0.22
CA ALA A 573 -8.26 12.48 0.85
C ALA A 573 -9.25 13.51 1.42
N ARG A 574 -10.31 13.88 0.68
CA ARG A 574 -11.40 14.73 1.19
C ARG A 574 -12.05 14.11 2.44
N PHE A 575 -12.25 12.80 2.45
CA PHE A 575 -12.85 12.09 3.59
C PHE A 575 -11.92 12.09 4.82
N GLN A 576 -10.61 11.87 4.65
CA GLN A 576 -9.63 12.02 5.74
C GLN A 576 -9.70 13.41 6.39
N ILE A 577 -9.74 14.48 5.57
CA ILE A 577 -9.79 15.86 6.08
C ILE A 577 -11.13 16.14 6.79
N VAL A 578 -12.27 15.77 6.19
CA VAL A 578 -13.61 15.94 6.79
C VAL A 578 -13.79 15.09 8.06
N HIS A 579 -13.07 13.98 8.19
CA HIS A 579 -12.99 13.23 9.45
C HIS A 579 -12.13 13.98 10.49
N ALA A 580 -10.96 14.49 10.10
CA ALA A 580 -10.07 15.26 10.97
C ALA A 580 -10.69 16.58 11.46
N THR A 581 -11.59 17.22 10.69
CA THR A 581 -12.38 18.38 11.18
C THR A 581 -13.26 18.04 12.39
N LYS A 582 -13.57 16.75 12.61
CA LYS A 582 -14.43 16.27 13.71
C LYS A 582 -13.64 15.50 14.77
N ASN A 583 -12.59 14.79 14.38
CA ASN A 583 -11.69 14.02 15.24
C ASN A 583 -10.23 14.17 14.75
N LEU A 584 -9.59 15.30 15.06
CA LEU A 584 -8.15 15.48 14.81
C LEU A 584 -7.36 14.70 15.88
N PRO A 585 -6.34 13.90 15.52
CA PRO A 585 -5.51 13.22 16.51
C PRO A 585 -4.71 14.20 17.39
N ASP A 586 -4.73 14.00 18.71
CA ASP A 586 -4.10 14.91 19.67
C ASP A 586 -2.58 14.99 19.51
N ASP A 587 -1.93 13.91 19.08
CA ASP A 587 -0.50 13.78 18.82
C ASP A 587 0.00 14.50 17.55
N VAL A 588 -0.93 14.93 16.67
CA VAL A 588 -0.60 15.50 15.36
C VAL A 588 -0.46 17.02 15.43
N TYR A 589 0.75 17.52 15.17
CA TYR A 589 1.12 18.95 15.23
C TYR A 589 0.82 19.57 16.60
N THR A 590 1.39 18.98 17.65
CA THR A 590 1.36 19.47 19.04
C THR A 590 2.16 20.75 19.27
N ASP A 591 2.93 21.19 18.27
CA ASP A 591 3.71 22.44 18.23
C ASP A 591 2.88 23.69 17.86
N MET A 592 1.55 23.56 17.77
CA MET A 592 0.63 24.63 17.37
C MET A 592 -0.58 24.67 18.30
N ASP A 593 -0.88 25.83 18.86
CA ASP A 593 -2.08 26.02 19.69
C ASP A 593 -3.37 26.16 18.84
N HIS A 594 -3.27 26.67 17.60
CA HIS A 594 -4.45 27.03 16.81
C HIS A 594 -5.01 25.86 15.98
N PRO A 595 -6.27 25.42 16.19
CA PRO A 595 -6.82 24.23 15.54
C PRO A 595 -6.86 24.29 14.01
N CYS A 596 -7.03 25.48 13.42
CA CYS A 596 -7.06 25.63 11.96
C CYS A 596 -5.66 25.50 11.34
N GLU A 597 -4.59 25.87 12.05
CA GLU A 597 -3.21 25.64 11.58
C GLU A 597 -2.88 24.15 11.62
N ARG A 598 -3.22 23.47 12.73
CA ARG A 598 -3.05 22.01 12.86
C ARG A 598 -3.78 21.25 11.75
N LEU A 599 -5.04 21.59 11.50
CA LEU A 599 -5.85 20.97 10.45
C LEU A 599 -5.32 21.28 9.04
N ALA A 600 -4.85 22.50 8.77
CA ALA A 600 -4.22 22.84 7.50
C ALA A 600 -2.92 22.06 7.26
N CYS A 601 -2.05 21.94 8.28
CA CYS A 601 -0.82 21.15 8.20
C CYS A 601 -1.10 19.65 8.02
N TYR A 602 -2.16 19.12 8.66
CA TYR A 602 -2.59 17.73 8.46
C TYR A 602 -3.19 17.49 7.06
N ALA A 603 -3.99 18.42 6.54
CA ALA A 603 -4.51 18.36 5.18
C ALA A 603 -3.38 18.41 4.13
N ALA A 604 -2.37 19.28 4.33
CA ALA A 604 -1.16 19.32 3.51
C ALA A 604 -0.34 18.02 3.60
N GLU A 605 -0.23 17.40 4.79
CA GLU A 605 0.43 16.11 4.96
C GLU A 605 -0.27 14.98 4.19
N ILE A 606 -1.60 14.93 4.19
CA ILE A 606 -2.38 13.98 3.38
C ILE A 606 -2.06 14.16 1.89
N GLY A 607 -2.01 15.40 1.40
CA GLY A 607 -1.63 15.71 0.01
C GLY A 607 -0.20 15.26 -0.33
N MET A 608 0.76 15.57 0.54
CA MET A 608 2.16 15.22 0.32
C MET A 608 2.46 13.73 0.49
N ARG A 609 1.67 12.98 1.28
CA ARG A 609 1.74 11.50 1.30
C ARG A 609 1.29 10.88 -0.02
N VAL A 610 0.30 11.45 -0.72
CA VAL A 610 -0.06 10.99 -2.08
C VAL A 610 1.02 11.37 -3.10
N TYR A 611 1.64 12.55 -2.97
CA TYR A 611 2.81 12.93 -3.77
C TYR A 611 3.95 11.91 -3.65
N ILE A 612 4.32 11.52 -2.42
CA ILE A 612 5.36 10.50 -2.19
C ILE A 612 4.96 9.17 -2.85
N ALA A 613 3.70 8.73 -2.69
CA ALA A 613 3.22 7.48 -3.26
C ALA A 613 3.20 7.44 -4.80
N ASP A 614 2.89 8.56 -5.47
CA ASP A 614 3.04 8.65 -6.93
C ASP A 614 4.51 8.57 -7.35
N ILE A 615 5.41 9.24 -6.61
CA ILE A 615 6.84 9.29 -6.90
C ILE A 615 7.50 7.91 -6.71
N THR A 616 7.19 7.18 -5.64
CA THR A 616 7.68 5.80 -5.46
C THR A 616 7.13 4.87 -6.55
N THR A 617 5.82 4.91 -6.81
CA THR A 617 5.20 4.10 -7.89
C THR A 617 5.82 4.39 -9.27
N PHE A 618 6.15 5.65 -9.56
CA PHE A 618 6.78 6.05 -10.81
C PHE A 618 8.21 5.53 -10.92
N VAL A 619 9.06 5.80 -9.92
CA VAL A 619 10.47 5.35 -9.91
C VAL A 619 10.55 3.82 -9.92
N GLU A 620 9.69 3.13 -9.16
CA GLU A 620 9.57 1.67 -9.18
C GLU A 620 9.24 1.14 -10.57
N ARG A 621 8.24 1.73 -11.24
CA ARG A 621 7.78 1.29 -12.57
C ARG A 621 8.82 1.53 -13.66
N GLU A 622 9.42 2.71 -13.72
CA GLU A 622 10.39 3.03 -14.77
C GLU A 622 11.67 2.19 -14.62
N ILE A 623 12.21 2.05 -13.40
CA ILE A 623 13.41 1.23 -13.14
C ILE A 623 13.09 -0.27 -13.31
N SER A 624 11.94 -0.75 -12.84
CA SER A 624 11.57 -2.16 -13.05
C SER A 624 11.40 -2.49 -14.53
N ARG A 625 10.90 -1.56 -15.36
CA ARG A 625 10.87 -1.72 -16.83
C ARG A 625 12.27 -1.71 -17.44
N GLU A 626 13.17 -0.87 -16.94
CA GLU A 626 14.57 -0.75 -17.39
C GLU A 626 15.38 -2.02 -17.13
N ILE A 627 15.25 -2.63 -15.94
CA ILE A 627 16.03 -3.83 -15.55
C ILE A 627 15.35 -5.16 -15.91
N ALA A 628 14.06 -5.17 -16.26
CA ALA A 628 13.34 -6.40 -16.64
C ALA A 628 13.89 -7.17 -17.86
N PRO A 629 14.63 -6.58 -18.82
CA PRO A 629 15.36 -7.35 -19.83
C PRO A 629 16.58 -8.06 -19.22
N ALA A 630 17.40 -7.36 -18.43
CA ALA A 630 18.62 -7.90 -17.82
C ALA A 630 18.32 -9.01 -16.78
N LEU A 631 17.23 -8.87 -16.01
CA LEU A 631 16.72 -9.93 -15.12
C LEU A 631 16.18 -11.18 -15.84
N ARG A 632 16.09 -11.17 -17.18
CA ARG A 632 15.63 -12.27 -18.03
C ARG A 632 16.60 -12.58 -19.17
N SER A 633 17.83 -12.08 -19.10
CA SER A 633 18.91 -12.45 -20.02
C SER A 633 19.62 -13.68 -19.49
N ASP A 634 20.02 -14.60 -20.38
CA ASP A 634 20.85 -15.75 -20.00
C ASP A 634 22.31 -15.36 -19.71
N ASP A 635 22.69 -14.09 -19.95
CA ASP A 635 23.96 -13.54 -19.47
C ASP A 635 23.93 -13.33 -17.95
N LEU A 636 24.64 -14.22 -17.25
CA LEU A 636 24.85 -14.19 -15.80
C LEU A 636 25.43 -12.85 -15.31
N ILE A 637 26.20 -12.13 -16.13
CA ILE A 637 26.79 -10.82 -15.79
C ILE A 637 25.68 -9.76 -15.69
N GLU A 638 24.78 -9.70 -16.68
CA GLU A 638 23.65 -8.77 -16.67
C GLU A 638 22.61 -9.12 -15.59
N GLN A 639 22.36 -10.42 -15.33
CA GLN A 639 21.55 -10.84 -14.16
C GLN A 639 22.18 -10.40 -12.83
N THR A 640 23.50 -10.58 -12.69
CA THR A 640 24.26 -10.22 -11.48
C THR A 640 24.31 -8.71 -11.26
N ARG A 641 24.29 -7.91 -12.33
CA ARG A 641 24.13 -6.43 -12.26
C ARG A 641 22.70 -6.02 -11.92
N ALA A 642 21.68 -6.65 -12.51
CA ALA A 642 20.29 -6.23 -12.32
C ALA A 642 19.70 -6.62 -10.96
N THR A 643 20.13 -7.74 -10.38
CA THR A 643 19.60 -8.25 -9.10
C THR A 643 19.84 -7.31 -7.90
N PRO A 644 21.04 -6.73 -7.69
CA PRO A 644 21.27 -5.68 -6.68
C PRO A 644 20.38 -4.45 -6.87
N ARG A 645 20.21 -3.97 -8.11
CA ARG A 645 19.35 -2.82 -8.43
C ARG A 645 17.90 -3.06 -8.02
N LYS A 646 17.34 -4.24 -8.35
CA LYS A 646 15.97 -4.61 -7.91
C LYS A 646 15.86 -4.70 -6.39
N ARG A 647 16.78 -5.39 -5.72
CA ARG A 647 16.78 -5.50 -4.25
C ARG A 647 16.92 -4.16 -3.52
N ALA A 648 17.65 -3.20 -4.09
CA ALA A 648 17.77 -1.85 -3.55
C ALA A 648 16.50 -1.02 -3.78
N LEU A 649 15.90 -1.14 -4.98
CA LEU A 649 14.62 -0.52 -5.33
C LEU A 649 13.49 -0.96 -4.40
N ASP A 650 13.38 -2.27 -4.16
CA ASP A 650 12.33 -2.84 -3.30
C ASP A 650 12.44 -2.32 -1.85
N ARG A 651 13.65 -2.33 -1.27
CA ARG A 651 13.90 -1.72 0.05
C ARG A 651 13.64 -0.21 0.08
N TRP A 652 13.92 0.49 -1.02
CA TRP A 652 13.71 1.93 -1.10
C TRP A 652 12.22 2.30 -1.10
N VAL A 653 11.37 1.53 -1.79
CA VAL A 653 9.91 1.73 -1.81
C VAL A 653 9.28 1.51 -0.43
N ASP A 654 9.81 0.55 0.35
CA ASP A 654 9.31 0.19 1.68
C ASP A 654 9.72 1.16 2.82
N TYR A 655 10.59 2.15 2.58
CA TYR A 655 10.97 3.13 3.61
C TYR A 655 9.84 4.10 3.97
N GLU A 656 9.69 4.43 5.26
CA GLU A 656 8.73 5.44 5.75
C GLU A 656 8.96 6.84 5.14
N PHE A 657 10.22 7.18 4.84
CA PHE A 657 10.65 8.48 4.31
C PHE A 657 11.56 8.31 3.09
N PRO A 658 11.05 7.83 1.93
CA PRO A 658 11.88 7.42 0.80
C PRO A 658 12.54 8.60 0.07
N LEU A 659 12.09 9.84 0.34
CA LEU A 659 12.65 11.07 -0.24
C LEU A 659 13.62 11.81 0.69
N SER A 660 14.12 11.14 1.74
CA SER A 660 14.92 11.76 2.81
C SER A 660 16.43 11.54 2.67
N TYR A 661 17.24 12.44 3.23
CA TYR A 661 18.70 12.27 3.34
C TYR A 661 19.13 11.29 4.45
N SER A 662 18.35 10.22 4.68
CA SER A 662 18.82 9.08 5.49
C SER A 662 19.87 8.32 4.69
N GLU A 663 20.98 7.93 5.32
CA GLU A 663 22.11 7.26 4.67
C GLU A 663 21.68 5.99 3.94
N ALA A 664 20.87 5.14 4.59
CA ALA A 664 20.31 3.94 3.98
C ALA A 664 19.39 4.26 2.79
N THR A 665 18.50 5.26 2.95
CA THR A 665 17.55 5.67 1.90
C THR A 665 18.26 6.21 0.66
N VAL A 666 19.26 7.07 0.83
CA VAL A 666 20.04 7.63 -0.28
C VAL A 666 20.91 6.56 -0.93
N THR A 667 21.51 5.66 -0.14
CA THR A 667 22.38 4.58 -0.67
C THR A 667 21.60 3.59 -1.53
N ASP A 668 20.43 3.14 -1.08
CA ASP A 668 19.63 2.21 -1.87
C ASP A 668 18.91 2.90 -3.04
N LEU A 669 18.59 4.20 -2.93
CA LEU A 669 18.16 4.99 -4.10
C LEU A 669 19.28 5.11 -5.16
N MET A 670 20.52 5.41 -4.75
CA MET A 670 21.68 5.44 -5.66
C MET A 670 21.87 4.10 -6.35
N ARG A 671 21.83 2.99 -5.61
CA ARG A 671 21.93 1.62 -6.17
C ARG A 671 20.78 1.26 -7.11
N ALA A 672 19.57 1.78 -6.90
CA ALA A 672 18.45 1.55 -7.81
C ALA A 672 18.58 2.37 -9.11
N VAL A 673 18.94 3.66 -8.99
CA VAL A 673 18.92 4.64 -10.10
C VAL A 673 20.16 4.59 -10.98
N SER A 674 21.35 4.35 -10.43
CA SER A 674 22.60 4.29 -11.20
C SER A 674 22.69 3.03 -12.06
N ASP A 675 23.23 3.15 -13.28
CA ASP A 675 23.60 2.00 -14.11
C ASP A 675 24.97 1.45 -13.68
N HIS A 676 25.08 0.13 -13.46
CA HIS A 676 26.33 -0.53 -13.07
C HIS A 676 27.29 -0.78 -14.25
N ARG A 677 27.10 -0.05 -15.36
CA ARG A 677 28.02 0.03 -16.51
C ARG A 677 29.00 1.19 -16.40
N GLU A 678 28.77 2.14 -15.48
CA GLU A 678 29.69 3.22 -15.14
C GLU A 678 30.13 3.07 -13.67
N ASP A 679 31.42 3.18 -13.37
CA ASP A 679 31.99 3.01 -12.01
C ASP A 679 31.66 4.17 -11.03
N ASP A 680 30.74 5.07 -11.39
CA ASP A 680 30.41 6.28 -10.64
C ASP A 680 28.97 6.25 -10.09
N LEU A 681 28.80 5.64 -8.91
CA LEU A 681 27.51 5.56 -8.20
C LEU A 681 27.03 6.95 -7.73
N ARG A 682 26.43 7.72 -8.65
CA ARG A 682 25.88 9.05 -8.39
C ARG A 682 24.45 9.20 -8.91
N ILE A 683 23.64 9.93 -8.15
CA ILE A 683 22.37 10.48 -8.62
C ILE A 683 22.66 11.71 -9.49
N VAL A 684 22.14 11.74 -10.72
CA VAL A 684 22.33 12.88 -11.63
C VAL A 684 21.55 14.09 -11.12
N GLY A 685 22.27 15.17 -10.80
CA GLY A 685 21.67 16.42 -10.35
C GLY A 685 21.01 17.20 -11.49
N ALA A 686 19.86 17.80 -11.22
CA ALA A 686 19.16 18.67 -12.17
C ALA A 686 19.94 19.96 -12.50
N ASP A 687 19.90 20.40 -13.77
CA ASP A 687 20.56 21.61 -14.28
C ASP A 687 20.28 22.89 -13.47
N ILE A 688 19.14 22.96 -12.79
CA ILE A 688 18.74 24.11 -11.96
C ILE A 688 19.45 24.17 -10.59
N GLY A 689 20.39 23.26 -10.33
CA GLY A 689 21.21 23.21 -9.13
C GLY A 689 20.45 22.82 -7.86
N LYS A 690 21.08 23.02 -6.70
CA LYS A 690 20.43 22.81 -5.40
C LYS A 690 19.44 23.93 -5.13
N GLN A 691 18.21 23.57 -4.80
CA GLN A 691 17.11 24.50 -4.50
C GLN A 691 16.69 24.38 -3.03
N SER A 692 15.85 25.31 -2.56
CA SER A 692 15.30 25.26 -1.20
C SER A 692 14.00 24.46 -1.15
N LEU A 693 13.53 24.13 0.06
CA LEU A 693 12.24 23.46 0.23
C LEU A 693 11.06 24.41 -0.08
N SER A 694 11.22 25.72 0.16
CA SER A 694 10.22 26.72 -0.23
C SER A 694 10.03 26.80 -1.74
N PHE A 695 11.11 26.74 -2.54
CA PHE A 695 11.02 26.69 -4.00
C PHE A 695 10.16 25.50 -4.48
N PHE A 696 10.37 24.32 -3.89
CA PHE A 696 9.58 23.13 -4.23
C PHE A 696 8.08 23.31 -3.88
N VAL A 697 7.78 23.77 -2.66
CA VAL A 697 6.39 24.02 -2.22
C VAL A 697 5.70 25.08 -3.10
N GLU A 698 6.40 26.13 -3.50
CA GLU A 698 5.90 27.14 -4.43
C GLU A 698 5.59 26.55 -5.81
N LYS A 699 6.43 25.63 -6.33
CA LYS A 699 6.14 24.92 -7.59
C LYS A 699 4.94 23.98 -7.48
N VAL A 700 4.80 23.26 -6.36
CA VAL A 700 3.59 22.45 -6.06
C VAL A 700 2.34 23.32 -6.12
N ILE A 701 2.31 24.43 -5.37
CA ILE A 701 1.13 25.32 -5.28
C ILE A 701 0.87 26.05 -6.59
N ALA A 702 1.90 26.49 -7.32
CA ALA A 702 1.76 27.14 -8.62
C ALA A 702 1.14 26.20 -9.67
N ALA A 703 1.62 24.96 -9.78
CA ALA A 703 1.04 23.95 -10.68
C ALA A 703 -0.41 23.56 -10.29
N CYS A 704 -0.84 23.89 -9.06
CA CYS A 704 -2.22 23.75 -8.64
C CYS A 704 -3.16 24.89 -9.13
N LYS A 705 -2.64 26.04 -9.56
CA LYS A 705 -3.46 27.16 -10.10
C LYS A 705 -4.10 26.77 -11.45
N PRO A 706 -5.30 27.29 -11.81
CA PRO A 706 -6.08 26.79 -12.96
C PRO A 706 -5.48 27.16 -14.32
N GLU A 707 -4.71 28.25 -14.39
CA GLU A 707 -4.05 28.77 -15.60
C GLU A 707 -2.83 27.95 -16.03
N VAL A 708 -2.27 27.11 -15.14
CA VAL A 708 -1.02 26.39 -15.39
C VAL A 708 -1.27 25.07 -16.12
N PRO A 709 -0.51 24.76 -17.19
CA PRO A 709 -0.62 23.48 -17.91
C PRO A 709 -0.49 22.26 -16.99
N ARG A 710 -1.37 21.26 -17.18
CA ARG A 710 -1.45 20.02 -16.36
C ARG A 710 -0.22 19.09 -16.41
N ARG A 711 0.91 19.53 -16.97
CA ARG A 711 2.14 18.76 -17.20
C ARG A 711 3.35 19.65 -16.91
N GLN A 712 3.70 19.78 -15.64
CA GLN A 712 4.91 20.49 -15.19
C GLN A 712 5.47 19.80 -13.93
N PRO A 713 6.80 19.78 -13.75
CA PRO A 713 7.40 19.34 -12.49
C PRO A 713 6.94 20.26 -11.33
N PRO A 714 6.70 19.72 -10.12
CA PRO A 714 7.09 18.38 -9.66
C PRO A 714 6.07 17.25 -9.92
N PHE A 715 5.00 17.47 -10.70
CA PHE A 715 3.96 16.44 -10.91
C PHE A 715 4.24 15.51 -12.09
N ILE A 716 4.05 14.21 -11.87
CA ILE A 716 4.08 13.15 -12.90
C ILE A 716 2.83 13.29 -13.80
N GLN A 717 2.96 13.05 -15.12
CA GLN A 717 1.88 13.22 -16.11
C GLN A 717 0.62 12.37 -15.84
N GLN A 718 0.74 11.29 -15.06
CA GLN A 718 -0.33 10.38 -14.63
C GLN A 718 -0.42 10.29 -13.08
N GLY A 719 0.10 11.28 -12.37
CA GLY A 719 0.10 11.33 -10.91
C GLY A 719 -1.23 11.81 -10.33
N ARG A 720 -1.73 11.10 -9.31
CA ARG A 720 -2.94 11.41 -8.54
C ARG A 720 -2.78 12.63 -7.64
N ALA A 721 -1.55 12.95 -7.23
CA ALA A 721 -1.23 14.03 -6.32
C ALA A 721 -1.70 15.40 -6.84
N LEU A 722 -1.76 15.61 -8.16
CA LEU A 722 -2.24 16.90 -8.71
C LEU A 722 -3.75 17.12 -8.47
N SER A 723 -4.58 16.07 -8.51
CA SER A 723 -6.01 16.20 -8.17
C SER A 723 -6.20 16.31 -6.65
N VAL A 724 -5.47 15.50 -5.88
CA VAL A 724 -5.51 15.52 -4.41
C VAL A 724 -5.06 16.87 -3.85
N ILE A 725 -3.91 17.41 -4.28
CA ILE A 725 -3.38 18.68 -3.76
C ILE A 725 -4.27 19.87 -4.17
N LYS A 726 -4.88 19.86 -5.37
CA LYS A 726 -5.92 20.86 -5.73
C LYS A 726 -7.12 20.82 -4.78
N MET A 727 -7.58 19.62 -4.41
CA MET A 727 -8.65 19.44 -3.42
C MET A 727 -8.22 19.88 -2.01
N VAL A 728 -7.01 19.52 -1.56
CA VAL A 728 -6.43 19.95 -0.28
C VAL A 728 -6.38 21.47 -0.17
N ILE A 729 -5.83 22.15 -1.19
CA ILE A 729 -5.73 23.63 -1.24
C ILE A 729 -7.13 24.25 -1.18
N SER A 730 -8.08 23.73 -1.95
CA SER A 730 -9.48 24.18 -1.89
C SER A 730 -10.10 24.03 -0.49
N HIS A 731 -9.82 22.92 0.20
CA HIS A 731 -10.32 22.70 1.56
C HIS A 731 -9.67 23.62 2.58
N ILE A 732 -8.34 23.82 2.54
CA ILE A 732 -7.62 24.75 3.43
C ILE A 732 -8.17 26.18 3.25
N THR A 733 -8.36 26.64 2.01
CA THR A 733 -8.98 27.94 1.70
C THR A 733 -10.40 28.05 2.26
N MET A 734 -11.21 26.98 2.17
CA MET A 734 -12.57 26.96 2.72
C MET A 734 -12.54 27.08 4.26
N THR A 735 -11.74 26.24 4.94
CA THR A 735 -11.57 26.28 6.40
C THR A 735 -11.07 27.64 6.88
N ALA A 736 -10.07 28.22 6.20
CA ALA A 736 -9.53 29.55 6.50
C ALA A 736 -10.60 30.64 6.43
N LYS A 737 -11.46 30.62 5.39
CA LYS A 737 -12.55 31.58 5.23
C LYS A 737 -13.67 31.37 6.25
N THR A 738 -13.97 30.12 6.65
CA THR A 738 -14.87 29.84 7.79
C THR A 738 -14.29 30.36 9.11
N ALA A 739 -12.96 30.25 9.30
CA ALA A 739 -12.23 30.77 10.46
C ALA A 739 -12.05 32.30 10.47
N ARG A 740 -12.66 33.03 9.51
CA ARG A 740 -12.58 34.49 9.36
C ARG A 740 -11.16 35.04 9.11
N ILE A 741 -10.27 34.29 8.46
CA ILE A 741 -9.04 34.89 7.90
C ILE A 741 -9.45 35.85 6.78
N LEU A 742 -9.09 37.12 6.90
CA LEU A 742 -9.71 38.21 6.14
C LEU A 742 -9.02 38.56 4.80
N SER A 743 -7.75 38.20 4.60
CA SER A 743 -7.03 38.48 3.34
C SER A 743 -6.66 37.20 2.59
N ASP A 744 -6.75 37.22 1.26
CA ASP A 744 -6.31 36.08 0.44
C ASP A 744 -4.78 35.85 0.51
N ALA A 745 -4.00 36.89 0.84
CA ALA A 745 -2.56 36.78 1.06
C ALA A 745 -2.22 36.00 2.35
N ASP A 746 -3.01 36.18 3.42
CA ASP A 746 -2.91 35.38 4.64
C ASP A 746 -3.27 33.92 4.39
N VAL A 747 -4.26 33.66 3.51
CA VAL A 747 -4.64 32.30 3.10
C VAL A 747 -3.55 31.65 2.25
N GLU A 748 -2.93 32.36 1.28
CA GLU A 748 -1.81 31.82 0.51
C GLU A 748 -0.57 31.58 1.40
N SER A 749 -0.31 32.45 2.37
CA SER A 749 0.73 32.26 3.40
C SER A 749 0.49 31.00 4.25
N LEU A 750 -0.74 30.80 4.74
CA LEU A 750 -1.14 29.59 5.46
C LEU A 750 -0.93 28.32 4.63
N ILE A 751 -1.33 28.33 3.36
CA ILE A 751 -1.14 27.17 2.46
C ILE A 751 0.36 26.88 2.29
N VAL A 752 1.18 27.88 1.98
CA VAL A 752 2.64 27.72 1.84
C VAL A 752 3.27 27.19 3.14
N ASN A 753 2.90 27.73 4.30
CA ASN A 753 3.41 27.30 5.60
C ASN A 753 2.97 25.88 5.96
N ALA A 754 1.72 25.49 5.66
CA ALA A 754 1.22 24.14 5.88
C ALA A 754 1.95 23.11 5.02
N PHE A 755 2.12 23.37 3.72
CA PHE A 755 2.88 22.49 2.83
C PHE A 755 4.38 22.44 3.15
N LEU A 756 4.97 23.53 3.64
CA LEU A 756 6.34 23.54 4.18
C LEU A 756 6.48 22.65 5.43
N ARG A 757 5.61 22.81 6.45
CA ARG A 757 5.68 21.99 7.67
C ARG A 757 5.42 20.51 7.37
N ALA A 758 4.43 20.20 6.53
CA ALA A 758 4.15 18.85 6.06
C ALA A 758 5.35 18.22 5.33
N SER A 759 5.98 18.95 4.40
CA SER A 759 7.14 18.44 3.65
C SER A 759 8.37 18.23 4.56
N ARG A 760 8.57 19.08 5.58
CA ARG A 760 9.62 18.89 6.60
C ARG A 760 9.34 17.68 7.49
N LYS A 761 8.10 17.47 7.96
CA LYS A 761 7.68 16.31 8.75
C LYS A 761 7.85 14.99 7.99
N LEU A 762 7.51 15.00 6.70
CA LEU A 762 7.70 13.87 5.76
C LEU A 762 9.14 13.77 5.22
N LYS A 763 10.08 14.58 5.73
CA LYS A 763 11.51 14.60 5.38
C LYS A 763 11.78 14.64 3.87
N ILE A 764 10.97 15.38 3.11
CA ILE A 764 11.16 15.52 1.66
C ILE A 764 12.40 16.38 1.42
N ASN A 765 13.47 15.74 0.95
CA ASN A 765 14.80 16.33 0.80
C ASN A 765 15.31 16.31 -0.64
N HIS A 766 14.84 15.38 -1.46
CA HIS A 766 15.12 15.29 -2.89
C HIS A 766 13.89 14.79 -3.65
N VAL A 767 13.76 15.17 -4.92
CA VAL A 767 12.64 14.75 -5.79
C VAL A 767 13.13 14.50 -7.22
N PRO A 768 12.55 13.55 -7.98
CA PRO A 768 12.77 13.45 -9.42
C PRO A 768 12.40 14.75 -10.15
N TRP A 769 13.09 15.03 -11.26
CA TRP A 769 12.95 16.29 -11.99
C TRP A 769 12.93 16.08 -13.51
N VAL A 770 12.78 17.18 -14.27
CA VAL A 770 12.90 17.16 -15.73
C VAL A 770 14.36 16.91 -16.13
N ALA A 771 14.56 16.19 -17.24
CA ALA A 771 15.90 15.81 -17.73
C ALA A 771 16.75 17.03 -18.13
N ASN A 772 18.07 16.90 -17.95
CA ASN A 772 19.06 17.93 -18.26
C ASN A 772 19.19 18.18 -19.78
N ARG A 773 19.52 19.42 -20.17
CA ARG A 773 19.52 19.85 -21.58
C ARG A 773 20.81 19.49 -22.32
N VAL A 774 20.86 18.27 -22.86
CA VAL A 774 21.94 17.87 -23.77
C VAL A 774 21.68 18.41 -25.19
N GLY A 775 22.40 19.47 -25.57
CA GLY A 775 22.65 19.88 -26.96
C GLY A 775 21.50 20.49 -27.79
N GLN A 776 20.22 20.42 -27.35
CA GLN A 776 19.10 20.91 -28.17
C GLN A 776 18.63 22.35 -27.84
N VAL A 777 18.45 23.14 -28.91
CA VAL A 777 17.69 24.39 -28.87
C VAL A 777 16.20 24.05 -28.99
N GLY A 778 15.45 24.21 -27.91
CA GLY A 778 14.03 23.89 -27.88
C GLY A 778 13.34 24.31 -26.57
N ASN A 779 12.03 24.07 -26.51
CA ASN A 779 11.23 24.28 -25.30
C ASN A 779 11.74 23.38 -24.15
N PRO A 780 11.71 23.85 -22.88
CA PRO A 780 12.08 23.02 -21.75
C PRO A 780 11.25 21.73 -21.69
N GLY A 781 11.91 20.63 -21.32
CA GLY A 781 11.23 19.38 -21.00
C GLY A 781 10.17 19.60 -19.90
N THR A 782 8.98 19.05 -20.10
CA THR A 782 7.84 19.16 -19.18
C THR A 782 7.54 17.88 -18.41
N LEU A 783 8.31 16.81 -18.69
CA LEU A 783 8.13 15.48 -18.14
C LEU A 783 9.30 15.11 -17.22
N ILE A 784 8.95 14.55 -16.07
CA ILE A 784 9.88 14.07 -15.05
C ILE A 784 10.57 12.79 -15.53
N ASN A 785 11.85 12.66 -15.19
CA ASN A 785 12.69 11.50 -15.45
C ASN A 785 13.11 10.87 -14.10
N HIS A 786 13.17 9.54 -14.02
CA HIS A 786 13.61 8.82 -12.81
C HIS A 786 15.13 8.88 -12.59
N THR A 787 15.93 9.27 -13.59
CA THR A 787 17.40 9.36 -13.46
C THR A 787 17.90 10.72 -12.97
N VAL A 788 17.14 11.80 -13.15
CA VAL A 788 17.55 13.18 -12.81
C VAL A 788 16.78 13.71 -11.61
N TRP A 789 17.49 14.19 -10.59
CA TRP A 789 16.91 14.56 -9.30
C TRP A 789 17.30 15.97 -8.85
N LEU A 790 16.35 16.63 -8.20
CA LEU A 790 16.50 17.94 -7.57
C LEU A 790 16.78 17.78 -6.07
N SER A 791 17.93 18.30 -5.62
CA SER A 791 18.29 18.42 -4.21
C SER A 791 17.62 19.66 -3.60
N LEU A 792 16.79 19.45 -2.57
CA LEU A 792 16.09 20.53 -1.84
C LEU A 792 16.88 21.00 -0.60
N GLY A 793 18.21 20.87 -0.65
CA GLY A 793 19.12 21.12 0.47
C GLY A 793 19.72 22.53 0.54
N ALA A 794 19.28 23.48 -0.29
CA ALA A 794 19.70 24.88 -0.14
C ALA A 794 18.94 25.56 1.01
N ALA A 795 19.55 26.58 1.62
CA ALA A 795 18.88 27.37 2.65
C ALA A 795 17.63 28.07 2.09
N ASP A 796 16.51 27.97 2.81
CA ASP A 796 15.33 28.81 2.51
C ASP A 796 15.73 30.30 2.67
N PRO A 797 15.31 31.20 1.76
CA PRO A 797 15.55 32.62 1.92
C PRO A 797 14.86 33.14 3.19
N PRO A 798 15.37 34.22 3.84
CA PRO A 798 14.90 34.68 5.15
C PRO A 798 13.50 35.33 5.08
N ARG A 799 12.45 34.51 4.97
CA ARG A 799 11.06 34.90 5.19
C ARG A 799 10.79 35.08 6.69
N ALA A 800 9.85 35.97 7.02
CA ALA A 800 9.22 35.95 8.32
C ALA A 800 8.40 34.65 8.44
N VAL A 801 8.77 33.78 9.39
CA VAL A 801 8.20 32.42 9.54
C VAL A 801 6.88 32.42 10.34
N ASP A 802 6.44 33.60 10.78
CA ASP A 802 5.18 33.78 11.52
C ASP A 802 3.99 33.95 10.57
N CYS A 803 2.99 33.07 10.69
CA CYS A 803 1.71 33.23 10.00
C CYS A 803 0.85 34.27 10.74
N ALA A 804 1.05 35.55 10.41
CA ALA A 804 0.35 36.69 11.02
C ALA A 804 -1.19 36.59 10.97
N ALA A 805 -1.71 35.84 9.99
CA ALA A 805 -3.10 35.51 9.70
C ALA A 805 -4.03 35.18 10.90
N PHE A 806 -3.49 34.57 11.96
CA PHE A 806 -4.28 34.12 13.13
C PHE A 806 -4.08 34.97 14.38
N ARG A 807 -3.19 35.97 14.33
CA ARG A 807 -2.90 36.86 15.46
C ARG A 807 -3.75 38.12 15.36
N THR A 808 -4.29 38.57 16.48
CA THR A 808 -4.95 39.87 16.57
C THR A 808 -3.95 41.02 16.25
N PRO A 809 -4.43 42.22 15.89
CA PRO A 809 -3.54 43.37 15.64
C PRO A 809 -2.60 43.68 16.82
N GLU A 810 -3.07 43.47 18.06
CA GLU A 810 -2.27 43.68 19.28
C GLU A 810 -1.18 42.62 19.45
N GLU A 811 -1.46 41.35 19.12
CA GLU A 811 -0.47 40.26 19.17
C GLU A 811 0.58 40.35 18.06
N ASN A 812 0.19 40.74 16.84
CA ASN A 812 1.11 41.02 15.74
C ASN A 812 2.02 42.22 16.07
N THR A 813 1.45 43.30 16.61
CA THR A 813 2.23 44.46 17.09
C THR A 813 3.18 44.05 18.23
N SER A 814 2.70 43.28 19.20
CA SER A 814 3.51 42.80 20.33
C SER A 814 4.63 41.86 19.90
N THR A 815 4.42 41.00 18.90
CA THR A 815 5.46 40.08 18.41
C THR A 815 6.49 40.79 17.52
N LEU A 816 6.09 41.79 16.71
CA LEU A 816 7.02 42.67 16.00
C LEU A 816 7.85 43.54 16.96
N ILE A 817 7.22 44.09 18.00
CA ILE A 817 7.92 44.82 19.08
C ILE A 817 8.89 43.87 19.80
N ARG A 818 8.49 42.63 20.13
CA ARG A 818 9.36 41.65 20.79
C ARG A 818 10.56 41.22 19.93
N GLN A 819 10.38 41.01 18.63
CA GLN A 819 11.50 40.70 17.72
C GLN A 819 12.42 41.92 17.53
N SER A 820 11.86 43.13 17.47
CA SER A 820 12.63 44.37 17.34
C SER A 820 13.41 44.69 18.61
N SER A 821 12.79 44.55 19.79
CA SER A 821 13.46 44.73 21.08
C SER A 821 14.51 43.66 21.31
N GLN A 822 14.29 42.40 20.95
CA GLN A 822 15.33 41.36 21.02
C GLN A 822 16.56 41.67 20.16
N ARG A 823 16.39 42.27 18.97
CA ARG A 823 17.53 42.72 18.13
C ARG A 823 18.23 43.94 18.74
N LEU A 824 17.47 44.90 19.27
CA LEU A 824 17.99 46.12 19.89
C LEU A 824 18.77 45.78 21.19
N ILE A 825 18.18 44.97 22.06
CA ILE A 825 18.79 44.43 23.28
C ILE A 825 20.03 43.58 22.96
N ALA A 826 20.04 42.81 21.87
CA ALA A 826 21.24 42.07 21.45
C ALA A 826 22.39 43.00 21.05
N GLY A 827 22.11 44.07 20.30
CA GLY A 827 23.10 45.07 19.87
C GLY A 827 23.60 45.98 20.99
N ASP A 828 22.77 46.29 21.99
CA ASP A 828 23.11 47.18 23.10
C ASP A 828 24.18 46.57 24.04
N PRO A 829 25.31 47.25 24.33
CA PRO A 829 26.31 46.82 25.31
C PRO A 829 25.75 46.53 26.72
N THR A 830 24.72 47.28 27.13
CA THR A 830 24.06 47.19 28.45
C THR A 830 22.82 46.29 28.45
N GLY A 831 22.31 45.91 27.27
CA GLY A 831 21.13 45.06 27.15
C GLY A 831 21.35 43.66 27.74
N GLU A 832 20.30 43.10 28.37
CA GLU A 832 20.33 41.75 28.96
C GLU A 832 20.77 40.66 27.98
N TRP A 833 21.45 39.65 28.49
CA TRP A 833 21.87 38.46 27.72
C TRP A 833 21.97 37.23 28.63
N SER A 834 21.95 36.03 28.03
CA SER A 834 21.99 34.75 28.76
C SER A 834 23.20 33.94 28.32
N ALA A 835 24.04 33.58 29.27
CA ALA A 835 25.25 32.80 29.03
C ALA A 835 24.92 31.38 28.55
N ILE A 836 23.85 30.76 29.07
CA ILE A 836 23.42 29.41 28.69
C ILE A 836 22.87 29.38 27.25
N LYS A 837 22.16 30.43 26.83
CA LYS A 837 21.62 30.53 25.46
C LYS A 837 22.70 30.83 24.41
N VAL A 838 23.70 31.64 24.75
CA VAL A 838 24.79 32.03 23.83
C VAL A 838 25.84 30.92 23.66
N ARG A 839 26.14 30.15 24.72
CA ARG A 839 27.18 29.10 24.75
C ARG A 839 28.58 29.64 24.36
N LEU A 840 29.55 28.75 24.13
CA LEU A 840 30.92 29.18 23.80
C LEU A 840 31.12 29.49 22.32
N TYR A 841 30.48 28.76 21.38
CA TYR A 841 30.57 29.12 19.95
C TYR A 841 29.98 30.51 19.67
N GLY A 842 28.88 30.87 20.36
CA GLY A 842 28.25 32.19 20.24
C GLY A 842 28.94 33.29 21.04
N PHE A 843 29.91 32.98 21.90
CA PHE A 843 30.48 33.94 22.86
C PHE A 843 31.12 35.17 22.17
N HIS A 844 31.54 35.04 20.92
CA HIS A 844 32.03 36.15 20.09
C HIS A 844 30.98 37.24 19.86
N THR A 845 29.68 36.91 19.86
CA THR A 845 28.57 37.85 19.65
C THR A 845 28.18 38.64 20.90
N ILE A 846 28.80 38.39 22.05
CA ILE A 846 28.57 39.13 23.30
C ILE A 846 29.83 39.83 23.85
N LEU A 847 30.91 39.90 23.07
CA LEU A 847 32.15 40.56 23.49
C LEU A 847 32.00 42.08 23.71
N HIS A 848 30.93 42.69 23.20
CA HIS A 848 30.55 44.08 23.45
C HIS A 848 29.71 44.28 24.71
N LYS A 849 29.25 43.20 25.37
CA LYS A 849 28.39 43.28 26.55
C LYS A 849 29.19 43.73 27.79
N THR A 850 28.75 44.81 28.42
CA THR A 850 29.36 45.36 29.64
C THR A 850 28.70 44.84 30.92
N VAL A 851 27.45 44.38 30.84
CA VAL A 851 26.68 43.80 31.95
C VAL A 851 26.92 42.30 32.11
N LEU A 852 26.71 41.80 33.34
CA LEU A 852 26.65 40.36 33.62
C LEU A 852 25.45 39.70 32.93
N PRO A 853 25.52 38.38 32.64
CA PRO A 853 24.39 37.64 32.07
C PRO A 853 23.30 37.40 33.12
N VAL A 854 22.06 37.16 32.69
CA VAL A 854 20.88 37.01 33.58
C VAL A 854 20.98 35.84 34.57
N GLU A 855 21.84 34.85 34.31
CA GLU A 855 22.14 33.78 35.27
C GLU A 855 22.91 34.29 36.52
N CYS A 856 23.50 35.48 36.47
CA CYS A 856 24.19 36.12 37.59
C CYS A 856 23.23 36.88 38.52
N THR A 857 22.37 36.14 39.22
CA THR A 857 21.45 36.66 40.25
C THR A 857 21.66 35.96 41.59
N MET A 858 21.41 36.68 42.70
CA MET A 858 21.42 36.11 44.05
C MET A 858 20.44 34.94 44.22
N ASN A 859 19.36 34.90 43.43
CA ASN A 859 18.38 33.81 43.44
C ASN A 859 19.00 32.44 43.06
N ASN A 860 20.12 32.45 42.31
CA ASN A 860 20.84 31.25 41.91
C ASN A 860 21.93 30.82 42.94
N VAL A 861 21.96 31.42 44.14
CA VAL A 861 23.03 31.19 45.13
C VAL A 861 22.45 30.74 46.48
N VAL A 862 22.67 29.47 46.85
CA VAL A 862 22.26 28.94 48.16
C VAL A 862 23.27 29.35 49.25
N ILE A 863 22.83 30.24 50.15
CA ILE A 863 23.58 30.65 51.34
C ILE A 863 22.99 29.94 52.56
N SER A 864 23.57 28.79 52.92
CA SER A 864 23.23 28.03 54.12
C SER A 864 23.37 28.89 55.39
N SER A 865 22.44 28.74 56.35
CA SER A 865 22.27 29.63 57.51
C SER A 865 23.49 29.76 58.45
N GLY A 866 24.47 28.85 58.37
CA GLY A 866 25.75 28.91 59.09
C GLY A 866 26.92 29.52 58.29
N SER A 867 26.67 30.07 57.09
CA SER A 867 27.71 30.73 56.27
C SER A 867 28.15 32.05 56.94
N PRO A 868 29.46 32.36 57.03
CA PRO A 868 29.92 33.68 57.46
C PRO A 868 29.32 34.81 56.62
N SER A 869 29.04 35.96 57.24
CA SER A 869 28.43 37.12 56.57
C SER A 869 29.22 37.60 55.34
N TYR A 870 30.54 37.50 55.37
CA TYR A 870 31.40 37.85 54.23
C TYR A 870 31.13 36.99 52.97
N VAL A 871 30.57 35.79 53.11
CA VAL A 871 30.20 34.93 51.97
C VAL A 871 29.11 35.58 51.14
N GLY A 872 28.02 36.05 51.78
CA GLY A 872 26.96 36.79 51.09
C GLY A 872 27.42 38.14 50.57
N ALA A 873 28.24 38.85 51.36
CA ALA A 873 28.84 40.11 50.93
C ALA A 873 29.76 39.95 49.70
N MET A 874 30.42 38.80 49.52
CA MET A 874 31.26 38.52 48.35
C MET A 874 30.43 38.40 47.06
N TYR A 875 29.29 37.71 47.09
CA TYR A 875 28.37 37.65 45.94
C TYR A 875 27.80 39.03 45.59
N GLY A 876 27.31 39.77 46.59
CA GLY A 876 26.85 41.14 46.38
C GLY A 876 27.95 42.06 45.83
N TRP A 877 29.18 41.92 46.34
CA TRP A 877 30.33 42.69 45.85
C TRP A 877 30.61 42.41 44.37
N VAL A 878 30.56 41.16 43.90
CA VAL A 878 30.72 40.84 42.47
C VAL A 878 29.64 41.51 41.62
N LEU A 879 28.38 41.39 42.01
CA LEU A 879 27.27 41.98 41.26
C LEU A 879 27.37 43.51 41.15
N SER A 880 27.98 44.18 42.14
CA SER A 880 28.21 45.64 42.12
C SER A 880 29.57 46.10 41.58
N ASN A 881 30.55 45.20 41.36
CA ASN A 881 31.94 45.56 40.99
C ASN A 881 32.48 44.80 39.78
N PHE A 882 31.66 43.99 39.09
CA PHE A 882 32.08 43.30 37.87
C PHE A 882 32.35 44.29 36.73
N ASN A 883 33.49 44.15 36.05
CA ASN A 883 33.84 44.96 34.89
C ASN A 883 34.57 44.10 33.84
N VAL A 884 33.87 43.72 32.77
CA VAL A 884 34.38 42.90 31.66
C VAL A 884 35.66 43.44 30.98
N SER A 885 35.95 44.73 31.15
CA SER A 885 37.16 45.36 30.61
C SER A 885 38.42 44.92 31.35
N LYS A 886 38.31 44.54 32.64
CA LYS A 886 39.42 43.96 33.41
C LYS A 886 39.72 42.53 32.92
N PRO A 887 40.99 42.19 32.59
CA PRO A 887 41.34 40.87 32.08
C PRO A 887 40.84 39.68 32.90
N ILE A 888 40.94 39.75 34.23
CA ILE A 888 40.50 38.66 35.11
C ILE A 888 38.97 38.50 35.17
N HIS A 889 38.19 39.58 35.02
CA HIS A 889 36.72 39.52 35.00
C HIS A 889 36.22 38.85 33.72
N PHE A 890 36.81 39.22 32.58
CA PHE A 890 36.54 38.55 31.30
C PHE A 890 36.91 37.06 31.36
N LEU A 891 38.10 36.72 31.83
CA LEU A 891 38.55 35.32 31.94
C LEU A 891 37.69 34.52 32.92
N ALA A 892 37.27 35.09 34.05
CA ALA A 892 36.37 34.44 35.01
C ALA A 892 35.01 34.11 34.40
N LEU A 893 34.42 35.06 33.64
CA LEU A 893 33.15 34.88 32.93
C LEU A 893 33.26 33.86 31.78
N PHE A 894 34.33 33.91 30.98
CA PHE A 894 34.54 32.92 29.92
C PHE A 894 34.71 31.50 30.51
N CYS A 895 35.53 31.36 31.55
CA CYS A 895 35.74 30.08 32.22
C CYS A 895 34.49 29.59 32.96
N SER A 896 33.61 30.46 33.47
CA SER A 896 32.36 30.03 34.10
C SER A 896 31.34 29.47 33.10
N VAL A 897 31.28 29.99 31.87
CA VAL A 897 30.45 29.41 30.80
C VAL A 897 31.04 28.10 30.30
N ALA A 898 32.37 28.00 30.21
CA ALA A 898 33.03 26.72 29.92
C ALA A 898 32.82 25.69 31.04
N PHE A 899 32.88 26.09 32.30
CA PHE A 899 32.59 25.22 33.43
C PHE A 899 31.14 24.72 33.43
N ALA A 900 30.17 25.59 33.15
CA ALA A 900 28.76 25.22 33.02
C ALA A 900 28.51 24.17 31.92
N GLY A 901 29.28 24.20 30.83
CA GLY A 901 29.21 23.20 29.76
C GLY A 901 29.91 21.86 30.03
N LEU A 902 30.71 21.77 31.11
CA LEU A 902 31.33 20.52 31.55
C LEU A 902 30.42 19.71 32.48
N LEU A 903 29.36 20.29 33.06
CA LEU A 903 28.45 19.59 33.97
C LEU A 903 27.78 18.37 33.31
N PRO A 904 27.69 17.19 33.97
CA PRO A 904 28.14 16.87 35.34
C PRO A 904 29.58 16.34 35.44
N SER A 905 30.33 16.30 34.33
CA SER A 905 31.76 15.97 34.25
C SER A 905 32.65 17.09 34.81
N VAL A 906 32.50 17.43 36.10
CA VAL A 906 33.22 18.54 36.78
C VAL A 906 34.07 18.07 37.96
N HIS A 907 34.52 16.82 37.99
CA HIS A 907 35.41 16.33 39.05
C HIS A 907 36.70 15.75 38.50
N SER A 908 37.81 15.95 39.22
CA SER A 908 39.10 15.34 38.89
C SER A 908 39.16 13.87 39.35
N PRO A 909 40.04 13.03 38.75
CA PRO A 909 40.18 11.61 39.11
C PRO A 909 40.57 11.38 40.59
N PRO A 910 40.35 10.15 41.10
CA PRO A 910 40.73 9.80 42.47
C PRO A 910 42.25 9.65 42.64
N ASP A 911 42.96 9.08 41.66
CA ASP A 911 44.42 9.16 41.64
C ASP A 911 44.85 10.58 41.24
N ARG A 912 45.77 11.12 42.04
CA ARG A 912 46.40 12.43 41.91
C ARG A 912 47.85 12.36 42.35
N SER A 913 48.54 11.27 41.97
CA SER A 913 49.99 11.20 41.96
C SER A 913 50.53 12.06 40.82
N LEU A 914 51.57 12.84 41.08
CA LEU A 914 52.36 13.43 39.99
C LEU A 914 53.28 12.34 39.44
N PRO A 915 53.46 12.25 38.12
CA PRO A 915 54.61 11.56 37.56
C PRO A 915 55.91 12.09 38.19
N ALA A 916 56.86 11.22 38.51
CA ALA A 916 58.12 11.59 39.17
C ALA A 916 58.97 12.60 38.36
N ASN A 917 58.61 12.80 37.09
CA ASN A 917 59.29 13.63 36.11
C ASN A 917 58.82 15.10 36.16
N THR A 918 57.67 15.40 36.79
CA THR A 918 56.98 16.70 36.69
C THR A 918 57.53 17.75 37.66
N ARG A 919 58.75 18.23 37.38
CA ARG A 919 59.55 19.10 38.24
C ARG A 919 59.25 20.58 38.07
N THR A 920 58.95 21.07 36.85
CA THR A 920 58.69 22.50 36.60
C THR A 920 57.21 22.89 36.73
N VAL A 921 56.93 24.18 36.91
CA VAL A 921 55.55 24.71 36.93
C VAL A 921 54.87 24.52 35.56
N ALA A 922 55.63 24.64 34.46
CA ALA A 922 55.13 24.41 33.10
C ALA A 922 54.70 22.96 32.86
N GLU A 923 55.50 21.98 33.30
CA GLU A 923 55.15 20.55 33.24
C GLU A 923 53.89 20.24 34.05
N ARG A 924 53.76 20.81 35.26
CA ARG A 924 52.57 20.62 36.12
C ARG A 924 51.33 21.24 35.50
N ASN A 925 51.44 22.45 34.93
CA ASN A 925 50.36 23.08 34.17
C ASN A 925 49.94 22.23 32.95
N SER A 926 50.91 21.65 32.23
CA SER A 926 50.62 20.75 31.08
C SER A 926 49.93 19.46 31.52
N TYR A 927 50.40 18.82 32.60
CA TYR A 927 49.75 17.65 33.20
C TYR A 927 48.30 17.97 33.63
N MET A 928 48.09 19.12 34.29
CA MET A 928 46.79 19.52 34.84
C MET A 928 45.75 19.89 33.77
N LYS A 929 46.17 20.32 32.58
CA LYS A 929 45.31 20.51 31.40
C LYS A 929 44.92 19.20 30.70
N ASN A 930 45.63 18.12 30.98
CA ASN A 930 45.45 16.80 30.37
C ASN A 930 44.82 15.77 31.32
N LEU A 931 44.40 16.19 32.52
CA LEU A 931 43.59 15.38 33.42
C LEU A 931 42.20 15.11 32.82
N ASP A 932 41.67 13.91 33.07
CA ASP A 932 40.32 13.55 32.65
C ASP A 932 39.27 14.12 33.59
N TRP A 933 38.19 14.62 32.99
CA TRP A 933 37.00 15.09 33.70
C TRP A 933 36.07 13.89 33.96
N ILE A 934 35.75 13.63 35.22
CA ILE A 934 34.87 12.53 35.63
C ILE A 934 33.56 13.04 36.25
N GLU A 935 32.49 12.28 36.03
CA GLU A 935 31.17 12.54 36.60
C GLU A 935 31.08 11.99 38.03
N LYS A 936 30.26 12.64 38.86
CA LYS A 936 29.81 12.09 40.15
C LYS A 936 28.34 12.42 40.35
N ASN A 937 27.58 11.44 40.80
CA ASN A 937 26.14 11.57 40.98
C ASN A 937 25.84 12.38 42.26
N LYS A 938 25.85 13.72 42.14
CA LYS A 938 25.58 14.69 43.21
C LYS A 938 24.33 15.52 42.85
N LYS A 939 23.45 15.73 43.84
CA LYS A 939 22.28 16.61 43.69
C LYS A 939 22.72 18.03 43.29
N GLY A 940 22.13 18.55 42.21
CA GLY A 940 22.44 19.87 41.64
C GLY A 940 23.60 19.88 40.63
N ALA A 941 24.36 18.80 40.44
CA ALA A 941 25.52 18.77 39.53
C ALA A 941 25.18 18.84 38.03
N THR A 942 23.89 18.97 37.68
CA THR A 942 23.38 19.14 36.31
C THR A 942 22.77 20.53 36.06
N GLU A 943 22.68 21.39 37.09
CA GLU A 943 22.01 22.69 37.02
C GLU A 943 23.01 23.80 36.66
N ALA A 944 23.13 24.14 35.37
CA ALA A 944 24.09 25.14 34.89
C ALA A 944 24.01 26.57 35.52
N PRO A 945 22.84 27.18 35.80
CA PRO A 945 22.78 28.60 36.17
C PRO A 945 23.53 28.99 37.46
N PRO A 946 23.39 28.27 38.59
CA PRO A 946 24.16 28.54 39.81
C PRO A 946 25.68 28.61 39.61
N PHE A 947 26.25 27.67 38.86
CA PHE A 947 27.70 27.56 38.72
C PHE A 947 28.34 28.75 37.98
N ILE A 948 27.58 29.47 37.15
CA ILE A 948 28.08 30.65 36.43
C ILE A 948 28.50 31.74 37.44
N LEU A 949 27.58 32.17 38.31
CA LEU A 949 27.88 33.17 39.34
C LEU A 949 28.84 32.63 40.41
N MET A 950 28.71 31.36 40.80
CA MET A 950 29.60 30.74 41.80
C MET A 950 31.06 30.70 41.33
N PHE A 951 31.33 30.34 40.07
CA PHE A 951 32.68 30.29 39.52
C PHE A 951 33.29 31.70 39.36
N ILE A 952 32.53 32.68 38.85
CA ILE A 952 32.99 34.08 38.76
C ILE A 952 33.35 34.62 40.16
N THR A 953 32.48 34.38 41.14
CA THR A 953 32.68 34.84 42.53
C THR A 953 33.86 34.14 43.20
N TYR A 954 34.07 32.85 42.93
CA TYR A 954 35.25 32.13 43.37
C TYR A 954 36.55 32.77 42.85
N VAL A 955 36.66 32.99 41.53
CA VAL A 955 37.88 33.54 40.92
C VAL A 955 38.16 34.97 41.39
N LEU A 956 37.15 35.85 41.36
CA LEU A 956 37.33 37.25 41.74
C LEU A 956 37.63 37.44 43.23
N GLY A 957 37.16 36.53 44.09
CA GLY A 957 37.45 36.55 45.54
C GLY A 957 38.92 36.39 45.91
N PHE A 958 39.75 35.83 45.02
CA PHE A 958 41.20 35.69 45.24
C PHE A 958 42.03 36.74 44.50
N TYR A 959 41.54 37.25 43.37
CA TYR A 959 42.27 38.20 42.53
C TYR A 959 42.02 39.68 42.89
N GLU A 960 40.80 40.04 43.26
CA GLU A 960 40.47 41.43 43.62
C GLU A 960 40.77 41.68 45.09
N ARG A 961 41.92 42.31 45.37
CA ARG A 961 42.43 42.61 46.73
C ARG A 961 41.41 43.32 47.63
N HIS A 962 40.55 44.16 47.05
CA HIS A 962 39.54 44.94 47.78
C HIS A 962 38.22 44.18 48.03
N SER A 963 38.04 43.00 47.43
CA SER A 963 36.86 42.16 47.68
C SER A 963 36.79 41.67 49.14
N PRO A 964 35.61 41.28 49.65
CA PRO A 964 35.47 40.75 51.01
C PRO A 964 36.37 39.55 51.32
N VAL A 965 36.59 38.66 50.34
CA VAL A 965 37.50 37.51 50.48
C VAL A 965 38.95 37.93 50.27
N GLY A 966 39.23 38.79 49.29
CA GLY A 966 40.58 39.30 49.01
C GLY A 966 41.22 39.98 50.22
N ARG A 967 40.44 40.73 51.01
CA ARG A 967 40.91 41.29 52.29
C ARG A 967 41.29 40.21 53.31
N LEU A 968 40.48 39.17 53.47
CA LEU A 968 40.74 38.05 54.39
C LEU A 968 41.90 37.14 53.95
N VAL A 969 42.22 37.09 52.66
CA VAL A 969 43.36 36.31 52.12
C VAL A 969 44.68 37.06 52.22
N ASN A 970 44.66 38.39 52.30
CA ASN A 970 45.85 39.24 52.43
C ASN A 970 46.11 39.76 53.87
N ASP A 971 45.16 39.58 54.80
CA ASP A 971 45.35 39.85 56.24
C ASP A 971 46.05 38.65 56.93
N PRO A 972 47.20 38.82 57.59
CA PRO A 972 47.86 37.76 58.37
C PRO A 972 47.01 37.12 59.48
N LYS A 973 45.90 37.76 59.88
CA LYS A 973 44.94 37.27 60.89
C LYS A 973 43.60 36.81 60.28
N GLY A 974 43.41 36.93 58.96
CA GLY A 974 42.14 36.63 58.29
C GLY A 974 41.87 35.12 58.14
N ASP A 975 40.66 34.68 58.54
CA ASP A 975 40.25 33.27 58.36
C ASP A 975 39.41 33.03 57.09
N SER A 976 40.11 32.74 56.00
CA SER A 976 39.52 32.35 54.72
C SER A 976 39.18 30.85 54.62
N ARG A 977 39.38 30.05 55.68
CA ARG A 977 39.12 28.59 55.66
C ARG A 977 37.70 28.24 55.23
N LYS A 978 36.69 28.87 55.81
CA LYS A 978 35.27 28.61 55.47
C LYS A 978 34.91 28.95 54.02
N TRP A 979 35.63 29.88 53.37
CA TRP A 979 35.51 30.14 51.94
C TRP A 979 36.10 29.01 51.10
N LEU A 980 37.30 28.55 51.47
CA LEU A 980 38.00 27.45 50.82
C LEU A 980 37.30 26.10 51.02
N GLU A 981 36.63 25.89 52.15
CA GLU A 981 35.79 24.71 52.43
C GLU A 981 34.53 24.73 51.56
N LYS A 982 33.75 25.83 51.60
CA LYS A 982 32.50 25.96 50.82
C LYS A 982 32.74 25.89 49.30
N ASN A 983 33.90 26.37 48.83
CA ASN A 983 34.27 26.37 47.42
C ASN A 983 35.41 25.38 47.10
N SER A 984 35.58 24.35 47.92
CA SER A 984 36.67 23.37 47.81
C SER A 984 36.72 22.66 46.46
N GLU A 985 35.56 22.41 45.84
CA GLU A 985 35.48 21.84 44.50
C GLU A 985 36.04 22.82 43.45
N PHE A 986 35.58 24.08 43.39
CA PHE A 986 36.14 25.11 42.49
C PHE A 986 37.65 25.32 42.68
N SER A 987 38.18 25.11 43.90
CA SER A 987 39.61 25.15 44.14
C SER A 987 40.40 24.13 43.32
N ALA A 988 39.84 22.95 43.04
CA ALA A 988 40.46 21.92 42.20
C ALA A 988 40.28 22.17 40.70
N LEU A 989 39.28 22.96 40.33
CA LEU A 989 38.74 23.03 38.96
C LEU A 989 39.09 24.34 38.25
N SER A 990 39.44 25.39 38.99
CA SER A 990 40.06 26.62 38.47
C SER A 990 41.49 26.42 37.92
N ARG A 991 42.19 25.36 38.37
CA ARG A 991 43.58 25.07 38.00
C ARG A 991 43.71 24.53 36.56
N PRO A 992 42.89 23.55 36.10
CA PRO A 992 42.85 23.14 34.69
C PRO A 992 42.65 24.30 33.70
N PHE A 993 41.80 25.28 34.01
CA PHE A 993 41.60 26.49 33.17
C PHE A 993 42.83 27.42 33.09
N GLY A 994 43.94 27.09 33.76
CA GLY A 994 45.18 27.85 33.69
C GLY A 994 45.06 29.26 34.29
N LEU A 995 44.17 29.43 35.28
CA LEU A 995 43.94 30.70 35.98
C LEU A 995 44.79 30.88 37.26
N ALA A 996 45.70 29.96 37.57
CA ALA A 996 46.69 30.06 38.65
C ALA A 996 47.77 28.99 38.47
N ASP A 997 48.97 29.20 39.02
CA ASP A 997 50.14 28.34 38.80
C ASP A 997 50.40 27.34 39.95
N PRO A 998 50.64 26.05 39.68
CA PRO A 998 50.89 25.00 40.69
C PRO A 998 52.35 24.97 41.16
N VAL A 999 52.66 25.76 42.18
CA VAL A 999 54.03 25.93 42.73
C VAL A 999 54.54 24.71 43.50
N THR A 1000 53.67 23.88 44.10
CA THR A 1000 54.08 22.64 44.79
C THR A 1000 53.28 21.42 44.32
N GLY A 1001 53.75 20.20 44.63
CA GLY A 1001 53.00 18.97 44.36
C GLY A 1001 51.68 18.84 45.14
N LEU A 1002 51.49 19.61 46.22
CA LEU A 1002 50.23 19.66 46.96
C LEU A 1002 49.12 20.37 46.17
N ALA A 1003 49.46 21.12 45.12
CA ALA A 1003 48.55 21.81 44.20
C ALA A 1003 47.56 20.91 43.45
N LEU A 1004 47.64 19.59 43.56
CA LEU A 1004 46.62 18.65 43.06
C LEU A 1004 45.61 18.21 44.14
N ARG A 1005 46.06 18.12 45.40
CA ARG A 1005 45.31 17.45 46.48
C ARG A 1005 44.64 18.44 47.41
N SER A 1006 45.39 19.34 48.03
CA SER A 1006 44.93 20.24 49.10
C SER A 1006 45.71 21.56 49.18
N GLY A 1007 46.28 21.99 48.05
CA GLY A 1007 47.14 23.17 47.98
C GLY A 1007 46.49 24.46 48.48
N LYS A 1008 47.21 25.18 49.35
CA LYS A 1008 46.83 26.51 49.84
C LYS A 1008 47.16 27.59 48.81
N TRP A 1009 46.28 28.58 48.71
CA TRP A 1009 46.51 29.79 47.92
C TRP A 1009 47.74 30.56 48.44
N ASN A 1010 48.44 31.26 47.55
CA ASN A 1010 49.71 31.98 47.80
C ASN A 1010 50.86 31.10 48.38
N ARG A 1011 50.77 29.77 48.30
CA ARG A 1011 51.81 28.85 48.81
C ARG A 1011 52.03 27.64 47.92
N ASP A 1012 50.96 26.91 47.63
CA ASP A 1012 50.96 25.72 46.78
C ASP A 1012 50.39 26.03 45.39
N VAL A 1013 49.44 26.96 45.34
CA VAL A 1013 48.89 27.56 44.12
C VAL A 1013 49.06 29.08 44.22
N THR A 1014 49.65 29.70 43.20
CA THR A 1014 49.95 31.15 43.19
C THR A 1014 49.16 31.84 42.07
N PRO A 1015 48.56 33.03 42.33
CA PRO A 1015 47.92 33.82 41.29
C PRO A 1015 48.91 34.25 40.21
N LEU A 1016 48.44 34.30 38.95
CA LEU A 1016 49.17 34.86 37.82
C LEU A 1016 49.32 36.38 37.97
N SER A 1017 50.34 36.96 37.33
CA SER A 1017 50.49 38.42 37.31
C SER A 1017 49.38 39.09 36.47
N GLU A 1018 49.12 40.38 36.72
CA GLU A 1018 48.15 41.16 35.92
C GLU A 1018 48.55 41.23 34.44
N GLU A 1019 49.85 41.26 34.14
CA GLU A 1019 50.40 41.21 32.78
C GLU A 1019 50.13 39.84 32.11
N GLU A 1020 50.28 38.74 32.84
CA GLU A 1020 49.98 37.41 32.32
C GLU A 1020 48.49 37.19 32.09
N LEU A 1021 47.64 37.74 32.95
CA LEU A 1021 46.19 37.74 32.79
C LEU A 1021 45.76 38.61 31.60
N ALA A 1022 46.38 39.77 31.40
CA ALA A 1022 46.19 40.60 30.21
C ALA A 1022 46.58 39.83 28.92
N ARG A 1023 47.78 39.22 28.90
CA ARG A 1023 48.28 38.38 27.81
C ARG A 1023 47.35 37.18 27.50
N LYS A 1024 46.81 36.52 28.52
CA LYS A 1024 45.84 35.43 28.35
C LYS A 1024 44.49 35.93 27.85
N CYS A 1025 43.98 37.03 28.39
CA CYS A 1025 42.72 37.65 27.97
C CYS A 1025 42.76 38.09 26.50
N ALA A 1026 43.84 38.77 26.08
CA ALA A 1026 44.06 39.18 24.69
C ALA A 1026 44.00 37.96 23.75
N LYS A 1027 44.84 36.95 23.98
CA LYS A 1027 44.89 35.75 23.13
C LYS A 1027 43.56 34.98 23.08
N VAL A 1028 42.79 34.95 24.18
CA VAL A 1028 41.44 34.35 24.18
C VAL A 1028 40.46 35.16 23.32
N LYS A 1029 40.50 36.49 23.40
CA LYS A 1029 39.71 37.38 22.52
C LYS A 1029 40.13 37.25 21.06
N ASP A 1030 41.42 37.12 20.77
CA ASP A 1030 41.94 36.89 19.41
C ASP A 1030 41.41 35.57 18.82
N HIS A 1031 41.46 34.47 19.59
CA HIS A 1031 40.89 33.20 19.15
C HIS A 1031 39.37 33.30 18.91
N LEU A 1032 38.62 33.94 19.81
CA LEU A 1032 37.16 34.12 19.69
C LEU A 1032 36.73 35.06 18.56
N THR A 1033 37.55 36.06 18.20
CA THR A 1033 37.26 37.01 17.10
C THR A 1033 37.88 36.60 15.76
N SER A 1034 38.70 35.54 15.75
CA SER A 1034 39.27 34.99 14.51
C SER A 1034 38.16 34.51 13.57
N LYS A 1035 38.42 34.56 12.26
CA LYS A 1035 37.51 34.00 11.23
C LYS A 1035 37.47 32.46 11.21
N SER A 1036 38.02 31.80 12.23
CA SER A 1036 37.96 30.35 12.42
C SER A 1036 36.62 29.97 13.03
N GLU A 1037 35.87 29.08 12.36
CA GLU A 1037 34.70 28.44 12.95
C GLU A 1037 35.03 27.56 14.18
N TYR A 1038 36.32 27.33 14.44
CA TYR A 1038 36.86 26.66 15.62
C TYR A 1038 37.39 27.64 16.68
N GLY A 1039 37.22 28.96 16.53
CA GLY A 1039 37.81 29.96 17.43
C GLY A 1039 37.49 29.75 18.93
N ALA A 1040 36.29 29.25 19.25
CA ALA A 1040 35.92 28.87 20.62
C ALA A 1040 36.57 27.55 21.08
N PHE A 1041 36.82 26.58 20.18
CA PHE A 1041 37.60 25.37 20.46
C PHE A 1041 39.04 25.77 20.80
N ASP A 1042 39.68 26.57 19.94
CA ASP A 1042 41.07 27.00 20.07
C ASP A 1042 41.28 27.84 21.34
N ALA A 1043 40.31 28.69 21.71
CA ALA A 1043 40.33 29.46 22.95
C ALA A 1043 40.26 28.57 24.22
N VAL A 1044 39.41 27.53 24.21
CA VAL A 1044 39.31 26.56 25.31
C VAL A 1044 40.53 25.66 25.37
N GLU A 1045 41.06 25.21 24.23
CA GLU A 1045 42.28 24.40 24.17
C GLU A 1045 43.48 25.18 24.73
N TYR A 1046 43.64 26.46 24.36
CA TYR A 1046 44.68 27.33 24.89
C TYR A 1046 44.59 27.50 26.42
N LEU A 1047 43.40 27.75 26.97
CA LEU A 1047 43.23 27.91 28.43
C LEU A 1047 43.30 26.58 29.18
N ALA A 1048 42.53 25.58 28.75
CA ALA A 1048 42.14 24.40 29.54
C ALA A 1048 42.50 23.04 28.92
N GLY A 1049 43.19 23.01 27.77
CA GLY A 1049 43.67 21.78 27.14
C GLY A 1049 42.67 21.09 26.20
N THR A 1050 43.22 20.27 25.30
CA THR A 1050 42.50 19.61 24.21
C THR A 1050 41.34 18.72 24.70
N LYS A 1051 41.54 17.96 25.79
CA LYS A 1051 40.48 17.12 26.39
C LYS A 1051 39.26 17.94 26.80
N THR A 1052 39.49 19.10 27.42
CA THR A 1052 38.43 20.01 27.86
C THR A 1052 37.67 20.60 26.67
N ALA A 1053 38.38 20.97 25.59
CA ALA A 1053 37.77 21.42 24.33
C ALA A 1053 36.94 20.31 23.64
N GLN A 1054 37.47 19.08 23.57
CA GLN A 1054 36.78 17.92 23.01
C GLN A 1054 35.49 17.58 23.78
N LEU A 1055 35.52 17.61 25.12
CA LEU A 1055 34.35 17.33 25.95
C LEU A 1055 33.27 18.42 25.80
N LEU A 1056 33.67 19.70 25.76
CA LEU A 1056 32.74 20.81 25.48
C LEU A 1056 32.18 20.78 24.05
N ALA A 1057 32.93 20.20 23.10
CA ALA A 1057 32.42 19.94 21.75
C ALA A 1057 31.36 18.83 21.73
N ARG A 1058 31.63 17.71 22.41
CA ARG A 1058 30.66 16.61 22.60
C ARG A 1058 29.38 17.08 23.28
N ASN A 1059 29.49 18.00 24.25
CA ASN A 1059 28.36 18.60 24.95
C ASN A 1059 27.67 19.74 24.17
N LEU A 1060 28.04 19.98 22.90
CA LEU A 1060 27.46 21.00 22.01
C LEU A 1060 27.58 22.45 22.53
N TYR A 1061 28.59 22.75 23.34
CA TYR A 1061 28.91 24.11 23.78
C TYR A 1061 29.82 24.86 22.78
N LEU A 1062 30.61 24.13 21.99
CA LEU A 1062 31.47 24.66 20.92
C LEU A 1062 31.57 23.67 19.74
N LYS A 1063 32.13 24.09 18.59
CA LYS A 1063 32.26 23.22 17.40
C LYS A 1063 33.48 22.30 17.51
N ALA A 1064 33.30 21.00 17.28
CA ALA A 1064 34.37 20.01 17.30
C ALA A 1064 35.33 20.21 16.12
N ARG A 1065 36.64 20.31 16.40
CA ARG A 1065 37.69 20.35 15.36
C ARG A 1065 38.02 18.91 14.91
N PRO A 1066 38.02 18.59 13.59
CA PRO A 1066 38.37 17.26 13.12
C PRO A 1066 39.83 16.94 13.44
N TYR A 1067 40.08 15.75 13.98
CA TYR A 1067 41.38 15.38 14.55
C TYR A 1067 42.26 14.70 13.50
N VAL A 1068 43.45 15.24 13.25
CA VAL A 1068 44.48 14.58 12.44
C VAL A 1068 45.40 13.80 13.37
N GLN A 1069 45.39 12.48 13.28
CA GLN A 1069 46.33 11.64 14.03
C GLN A 1069 47.76 11.82 13.48
N LEU A 1070 48.65 12.37 14.31
CA LEU A 1070 50.09 12.26 14.12
C LEU A 1070 50.61 11.02 14.86
N TYR A 1071 51.22 10.10 14.14
CA TYR A 1071 51.87 8.91 14.68
C TYR A 1071 53.18 9.26 15.41
N GLY A 1072 53.48 8.57 16.52
CA GLY A 1072 54.83 8.50 17.09
C GLY A 1072 54.94 8.23 18.60
N ALA A 1073 55.97 7.47 18.99
CA ALA A 1073 56.51 7.28 20.36
C ALA A 1073 55.78 6.35 21.36
N THR A 1074 55.83 5.04 21.08
CA THR A 1074 56.42 3.98 21.95
C THR A 1074 56.19 3.96 23.48
N GLU A 1075 55.59 2.86 23.95
CA GLU A 1075 56.07 1.99 25.08
C GLU A 1075 56.05 2.51 26.55
N ASN A 1076 55.99 1.67 27.61
CA ASN A 1076 55.84 0.20 27.71
C ASN A 1076 55.13 -0.24 29.02
N SER A 1077 54.45 -1.41 29.00
CA SER A 1077 54.00 -2.25 30.16
C SER A 1077 53.09 -1.65 31.27
N GLY A 1078 52.15 -2.36 31.89
CA GLY A 1078 51.61 -3.71 31.63
C GLY A 1078 50.91 -4.32 32.87
N ASN A 1079 49.85 -5.12 32.68
CA ASN A 1079 49.13 -5.97 33.68
C ASN A 1079 48.57 -5.26 34.95
N GLN A 1080 47.33 -5.46 35.42
CA GLN A 1080 46.28 -6.45 35.16
C GLN A 1080 44.91 -5.80 35.55
N ASN A 1081 43.70 -6.39 35.48
CA ASN A 1081 43.28 -7.79 35.32
C ASN A 1081 41.92 -7.90 34.58
N LYS A 1082 41.41 -9.13 34.44
CA LYS A 1082 40.21 -9.55 33.70
C LYS A 1082 38.87 -9.28 34.41
N ARG A 1083 37.86 -8.89 33.63
CA ARG A 1083 36.60 -9.66 33.52
C ARG A 1083 36.04 -9.49 32.10
N ALA A 1084 35.37 -10.52 31.57
CA ALA A 1084 35.13 -10.65 30.13
C ALA A 1084 33.68 -10.99 29.78
N SER A 1085 33.26 -10.56 28.59
CA SER A 1085 32.14 -11.11 27.82
C SER A 1085 32.44 -10.91 26.33
N ASN A 1086 32.66 -12.02 25.62
CA ASN A 1086 33.07 -12.13 24.21
C ASN A 1086 32.05 -11.43 23.27
N ALA A 1087 32.44 -10.73 22.18
CA ALA A 1087 32.98 -11.20 20.88
C ALA A 1087 31.96 -12.03 20.07
N TRP A 1088 31.88 -12.01 18.74
CA TRP A 1088 32.92 -12.12 17.67
C TRP A 1088 32.61 -11.15 16.48
N GLN A 1089 33.59 -10.50 15.82
CA GLN A 1089 34.36 -10.90 14.61
C GLN A 1089 33.51 -11.17 13.35
N ALA A 1090 33.93 -10.87 12.10
CA ALA A 1090 35.02 -10.06 11.52
C ALA A 1090 34.62 -9.77 10.02
N GLU A 1091 35.41 -9.46 8.97
CA GLU A 1091 36.86 -9.43 8.63
C GLU A 1091 37.15 -8.27 7.63
N GLU A 1092 38.39 -8.14 7.12
CA GLU A 1092 38.79 -7.26 6.00
C GLU A 1092 39.03 -8.10 4.70
N PRO A 1093 39.37 -7.48 3.55
CA PRO A 1093 40.81 -7.31 3.29
C PRO A 1093 41.25 -6.00 2.59
N SER A 1094 42.46 -5.59 2.97
CA SER A 1094 43.38 -4.58 2.42
C SER A 1094 43.36 -4.22 0.91
N THR A 1095 43.65 -2.95 0.61
CA THR A 1095 44.32 -2.49 -0.63
C THR A 1095 45.83 -2.25 -0.41
N SER A 1096 46.63 -2.12 -1.47
CA SER A 1096 48.10 -2.02 -1.35
C SER A 1096 48.80 -1.22 -2.48
N TYR A 1097 49.81 -0.40 -2.13
CA TYR A 1097 50.88 0.17 -2.98
C TYR A 1097 50.46 1.16 -4.11
N ALA A 1098 51.25 2.16 -4.53
CA ALA A 1098 52.45 2.82 -3.96
C ALA A 1098 52.68 4.22 -4.61
N GLU A 1099 53.57 5.04 -4.00
CA GLU A 1099 54.62 5.92 -4.58
C GLU A 1099 54.38 6.82 -5.84
N ALA A 1100 55.02 8.01 -6.03
CA ALA A 1100 55.93 8.82 -5.20
C ALA A 1100 56.07 10.30 -5.71
N SER A 1101 56.65 11.15 -4.84
CA SER A 1101 57.44 12.41 -5.06
C SER A 1101 57.31 13.29 -6.34
N GLY A 1102 57.22 14.64 -6.20
CA GLY A 1102 57.18 15.56 -7.36
C GLY A 1102 57.46 17.08 -7.19
N SER A 1103 58.57 17.47 -6.53
CA SER A 1103 59.35 18.73 -6.73
C SER A 1103 58.72 20.07 -7.29
N ARG A 1104 58.66 21.09 -6.42
CA ARG A 1104 59.06 22.53 -6.59
C ARG A 1104 58.48 23.49 -7.68
N THR A 1105 58.16 24.69 -7.16
CA THR A 1105 58.46 26.08 -7.66
C THR A 1105 57.57 26.88 -8.64
N ASN A 1106 57.28 28.12 -8.17
CA ASN A 1106 57.31 29.44 -8.86
C ASN A 1106 56.05 30.11 -9.49
N LYS A 1107 55.80 31.33 -8.96
CA LYS A 1107 55.44 32.61 -9.64
C LYS A 1107 54.02 32.89 -10.19
N ARG A 1108 53.32 33.73 -9.40
CA ARG A 1108 52.77 35.08 -9.73
C ARG A 1108 51.54 35.27 -10.65
N HIS A 1109 50.65 36.12 -10.13
CA HIS A 1109 49.72 37.06 -10.82
C HIS A 1109 48.45 36.45 -11.44
N ARG A 1110 47.24 36.99 -11.14
CA ARG A 1110 46.60 38.29 -11.53
C ARG A 1110 46.37 38.34 -13.06
N LEU A 1111 45.20 38.73 -13.59
CA LEU A 1111 44.03 39.43 -13.02
C LEU A 1111 42.78 39.19 -13.89
N SER A 1112 41.62 38.92 -13.26
CA SER A 1112 40.29 39.42 -13.67
C SER A 1112 39.28 39.10 -12.56
#